data_AF-A0A8C9RXU2-F1
#
_entry.id   AF-A0A8C9RXU2-F1
#
_cell.length_a   1.000
_cell.length_b   1.000
_cell.length_c   1.000
_cell.angle_alpha   90.00
_cell.angle_beta   90.00
_cell.angle_gamma   90.00
#
_symmetry.space_group_name_H-M   'P 1'
#
loop_
_entity.id
_entity.type
_entity.pdbx_description
1 polymer ?
#
loop_
_entity_poly.entity_id
_entity_poly.type
_entity_poly.pdbx_seq_one_letter_code
_entity_poly.pdbx_strand_id
1 'polypeptide(L)'
;MADKESVEKYLENNPQFAKEYFERKLRPEVLTAAFSGNLEIKDPASYKDLSLIQEAELIFDIVKELQTPTCMEKSMHKILQRICLVLSADRCSMFVCRSRNGIPELSTVLFDVTPTSTFEQNLVNPNAEIVFPLEIGIVGFTAQSKKMHNVPDVKQNSHFSDFVDKQTGYTTKNMLVCPLMSDKDPLAVIMALNKVGANQFSKEDEELFTKYLNFASVVVIQHYTAYMWNVESRRSQVLLWSASKVFEELTDIERQFHKALYTVRTYLQCERYSVGLLDMTKEKEFYDEWPVKLGEVEPYKGPKTPDGREVNFYKIIDYLLEGKEEIKVIPTPPVDHWALVSGLPTYVSENGFICNMMNAPADEYFTFQKDAVDESGWKIRNVLSLPIVNKKEEIVGIATFYNRKDGKPFDEYDEQITEALTQFLGWSVLNCDTYDKLNRMEHRKDIAQEMLMYQTKCTKQELQSILNTKEKFDMEPEDCDQKQMYKLLRATIPECKDVDLLEFSFSDFPVTEHDLIKCGIRCFFELNVVEKFKVPAEVLTRWMYTVRKGYRDITYHNWRHGFNVGQTMFCLLQTGRLRKYYSDLDAFAMVAAAFCHDIDHRGTNNLYQTKSASPLAKLHGSSIMERHHLEYSKTLMADEVLNIFQNLQKRQFETVQHLFDVCIIATDLALYFKKRTMFQKIVDATEPMAEEQEAINYVVSNPVRKEVIMAMMMTGCDLSAITKPWEVQSKVALMVAAEFWEQGDLERTVLDQQPIPMMDRNKADELPKMQCGFIDFVCSFVYKEFSRFHKEITPMFDGLNNNRTHWKELADIYQAKVDAIEAEKKKLEEAEAKKGDGGGEGGKSKTCTIF
;
A
#
# COMPACT_ATOMS: atom_id res chain seq x y z
N MET A 1 -77.56 -46.48 32.77
CA MET A 1 -76.13 -46.80 32.69
C MET A 1 -76.01 -48.30 32.88
N ALA A 2 -75.44 -49.03 31.92
CA ALA A 2 -75.12 -50.45 32.10
C ALA A 2 -73.93 -50.57 33.08
N ASP A 3 -73.87 -51.62 33.88
CA ASP A 3 -72.72 -51.85 34.76
C ASP A 3 -71.45 -52.18 33.94
N LYS A 4 -70.29 -51.91 34.54
CA LYS A 4 -68.97 -52.02 33.90
C LYS A 4 -68.68 -53.44 33.40
N GLU A 5 -69.06 -54.46 34.18
CA GLU A 5 -68.87 -55.88 33.84
C GLU A 5 -69.67 -56.27 32.60
N SER A 6 -70.89 -55.76 32.46
CA SER A 6 -71.78 -56.03 31.34
C SER A 6 -71.27 -55.44 30.03
N VAL A 7 -70.62 -54.27 30.09
CA VAL A 7 -70.02 -53.61 28.93
C VAL A 7 -68.71 -54.31 28.52
N GLU A 8 -67.85 -54.67 29.48
CA GLU A 8 -66.61 -55.41 29.20
C GLU A 8 -66.91 -56.78 28.56
N LYS A 9 -67.87 -57.51 29.12
CA LYS A 9 -68.29 -58.82 28.58
C LYS A 9 -68.92 -58.71 27.18
N TYR A 10 -69.59 -57.60 26.88
CA TYR A 10 -70.13 -57.37 25.54
C TYR A 10 -69.03 -57.05 24.52
N LEU A 11 -68.03 -56.25 24.90
CA LEU A 11 -66.91 -55.88 24.03
C LEU A 11 -65.96 -57.05 23.77
N GLU A 12 -65.69 -57.89 24.78
CA GLU A 12 -64.91 -59.13 24.62
C GLU A 12 -65.58 -60.11 23.65
N ASN A 13 -66.91 -60.20 23.68
CA ASN A 13 -67.68 -61.06 22.79
C ASN A 13 -67.90 -60.46 21.39
N ASN A 14 -67.64 -59.16 21.20
CA ASN A 14 -67.84 -58.45 19.93
C ASN A 14 -66.61 -57.61 19.54
N PRO A 15 -65.45 -58.23 19.31
CA PRO A 15 -64.20 -57.52 18.98
C PRO A 15 -64.32 -56.74 17.67
N GLN A 16 -65.15 -57.18 16.73
CA GLN A 16 -65.43 -56.48 15.47
C GLN A 16 -66.15 -55.14 15.70
N PHE A 17 -67.11 -55.11 16.64
CA PHE A 17 -67.84 -53.88 16.99
C PHE A 17 -66.93 -52.88 17.69
N ALA A 18 -66.08 -53.36 18.61
CA ALA A 18 -65.07 -52.51 19.25
C ALA A 18 -64.11 -51.93 18.20
N LYS A 19 -63.65 -52.76 17.26
CA LYS A 19 -62.75 -52.34 16.17
C LYS A 19 -63.42 -51.34 15.23
N GLU A 20 -64.64 -51.59 14.77
CA GLU A 20 -65.40 -50.65 13.93
C GLU A 20 -65.76 -49.34 14.67
N TYR A 21 -66.04 -49.41 15.97
CA TYR A 21 -66.30 -48.24 16.80
C TYR A 21 -65.05 -47.36 16.93
N PHE A 22 -63.90 -47.96 17.25
CA PHE A 22 -62.62 -47.25 17.29
C PHE A 22 -62.21 -46.76 15.89
N GLU A 23 -62.38 -47.54 14.82
CA GLU A 23 -62.12 -47.12 13.44
C GLU A 23 -63.06 -46.00 12.96
N ARG A 24 -64.28 -45.86 13.50
CA ARG A 24 -65.16 -44.71 13.22
C ARG A 24 -64.79 -43.46 14.02
N LYS A 25 -64.30 -43.61 15.26
CA LYS A 25 -64.01 -42.50 16.19
C LYS A 25 -62.57 -41.99 16.14
N LEU A 26 -61.60 -42.83 15.76
CA LEU A 26 -60.18 -42.50 15.53
C LEU A 26 -59.86 -42.31 14.04
N ARG A 27 -60.85 -42.04 13.19
CA ARG A 27 -60.63 -41.72 11.78
C ARG A 27 -59.70 -40.51 11.65
N PRO A 28 -58.75 -40.51 10.69
CA PRO A 28 -57.88 -39.37 10.45
C PRO A 28 -58.64 -38.05 10.29
N GLU A 29 -59.83 -38.06 9.69
CA GLU A 29 -60.68 -36.85 9.54
C GLU A 29 -61.20 -36.32 10.88
N VAL A 30 -61.51 -37.19 11.85
CA VAL A 30 -62.01 -36.81 13.19
C VAL A 30 -60.87 -36.28 14.06
N LEU A 31 -59.69 -36.92 13.99
CA LEU A 31 -58.47 -36.42 14.63
C LEU A 31 -58.07 -35.08 14.01
N THR A 32 -58.08 -34.97 12.68
CA THR A 32 -57.78 -33.70 11.99
C THR A 32 -58.80 -32.61 12.38
N ALA A 33 -60.09 -32.92 12.51
CA ALA A 33 -61.11 -31.98 12.99
C ALA A 33 -60.90 -31.56 14.46
N ALA A 34 -60.52 -32.50 15.34
CA ALA A 34 -60.22 -32.22 16.75
C ALA A 34 -58.98 -31.31 16.91
N PHE A 35 -57.97 -31.50 16.06
CA PHE A 35 -56.69 -30.77 16.11
C PHE A 35 -56.61 -29.55 15.16
N SER A 36 -57.65 -29.26 14.37
CA SER A 36 -57.64 -28.12 13.42
C SER A 36 -58.21 -26.81 14.00
N GLY A 37 -58.99 -26.88 15.09
CA GLY A 37 -59.48 -25.71 15.81
C GLY A 37 -58.40 -25.01 16.65
N ASN A 38 -58.59 -23.71 16.93
CA ASN A 38 -57.80 -23.02 17.95
C ASN A 38 -58.35 -23.40 19.33
N LEU A 39 -57.46 -23.71 20.27
CA LEU A 39 -57.83 -24.14 21.62
C LEU A 39 -58.35 -22.93 22.44
N GLU A 40 -59.67 -22.81 22.58
CA GLU A 40 -60.32 -21.77 23.40
C GLU A 40 -60.49 -22.22 24.86
N ILE A 41 -59.70 -21.64 25.77
CA ILE A 41 -59.83 -21.89 27.21
C ILE A 41 -60.98 -21.03 27.76
N LYS A 42 -62.13 -21.65 28.06
CA LYS A 42 -63.31 -20.97 28.64
C LYS A 42 -63.39 -21.03 30.16
N ASP A 43 -62.84 -22.09 30.77
CA ASP A 43 -62.77 -22.26 32.23
C ASP A 43 -61.43 -22.91 32.65
N PRO A 44 -60.48 -22.14 33.22
CA PRO A 44 -59.21 -22.65 33.71
C PRO A 44 -59.33 -23.74 34.79
N ALA A 45 -60.43 -23.77 35.56
CA ALA A 45 -60.64 -24.77 36.63
C ALA A 45 -60.87 -26.18 36.07
N SER A 46 -61.30 -26.30 34.81
CA SER A 46 -61.56 -27.58 34.15
C SER A 46 -60.29 -28.37 33.78
N TYR A 47 -59.11 -27.77 33.93
CA TYR A 47 -57.80 -28.38 33.60
C TYR A 47 -57.04 -28.88 34.84
N LYS A 48 -57.67 -28.90 36.02
CA LYS A 48 -57.05 -29.33 37.29
C LYS A 48 -56.61 -30.79 37.28
N ASP A 49 -57.38 -31.66 36.60
CA ASP A 49 -57.07 -33.07 36.35
C ASP A 49 -57.04 -33.29 34.83
N LEU A 50 -55.92 -32.93 34.19
CA LEU A 50 -55.72 -33.05 32.74
C LEU A 50 -55.93 -34.49 32.26
N SER A 51 -56.90 -34.70 31.37
CA SER A 51 -57.00 -35.95 30.63
C SER A 51 -55.86 -36.06 29.60
N LEU A 52 -55.45 -37.29 29.27
CA LEU A 52 -54.43 -37.56 28.24
C LEU A 52 -54.76 -36.90 26.88
N ILE A 53 -56.06 -36.72 26.59
CA ILE A 53 -56.52 -36.08 25.35
C ILE A 53 -56.29 -34.56 25.41
N GLN A 54 -56.67 -33.91 26.52
CA GLN A 54 -56.44 -32.47 26.72
C GLN A 54 -54.94 -32.14 26.74
N GLU A 55 -54.12 -33.01 27.33
CA GLU A 55 -52.66 -32.86 27.30
C GLU A 55 -52.10 -32.97 25.87
N ALA A 56 -52.60 -33.92 25.07
CA ALA A 56 -52.23 -34.06 23.67
C ALA A 56 -52.66 -32.85 22.82
N GLU A 57 -53.84 -32.28 23.07
CA GLU A 57 -54.32 -31.06 22.41
C GLU A 57 -53.43 -29.85 22.73
N LEU A 58 -53.02 -29.68 23.99
CA LEU A 58 -52.11 -28.60 24.41
C LEU A 58 -50.73 -28.73 23.74
N ILE A 59 -50.17 -29.94 23.72
CA ILE A 59 -48.88 -30.20 23.06
C ILE A 59 -48.99 -29.92 21.56
N PHE A 60 -50.08 -30.37 20.91
CA PHE A 60 -50.29 -30.14 19.49
C PHE A 60 -50.41 -28.64 19.16
N ASP A 61 -51.12 -27.87 19.99
CA ASP A 61 -51.24 -26.40 19.85
C ASP A 61 -49.88 -25.71 19.96
N ILE A 62 -49.04 -26.12 20.93
CA ILE A 62 -47.66 -25.62 21.07
C ILE A 62 -46.85 -25.97 19.81
N VAL A 63 -46.89 -27.22 19.35
CA VAL A 63 -46.14 -27.66 18.15
C VAL A 63 -46.58 -26.90 16.89
N LYS A 64 -47.87 -26.60 16.74
CA LYS A 64 -48.39 -25.76 15.65
C LYS A 64 -47.84 -24.35 15.72
N GLU A 65 -47.70 -23.80 16.93
CA GLU A 65 -47.06 -22.50 17.12
C GLU A 65 -45.58 -22.53 16.74
N LEU A 66 -44.84 -23.60 17.10
CA LEU A 66 -43.43 -23.78 16.71
C LEU A 66 -43.22 -23.79 15.20
N GLN A 67 -44.20 -24.27 14.43
CA GLN A 67 -44.14 -24.29 12.96
C GLN A 67 -44.48 -22.95 12.31
N THR A 68 -45.08 -22.02 13.06
CA THR A 68 -45.52 -20.74 12.51
C THR A 68 -44.35 -19.74 12.59
N PRO A 69 -43.93 -19.10 11.48
CA PRO A 69 -42.87 -18.09 11.50
C PRO A 69 -43.37 -16.84 12.23
N THR A 70 -43.18 -16.80 13.54
CA THR A 70 -43.59 -15.73 14.45
C THR A 70 -42.38 -15.24 15.26
N CYS A 71 -42.49 -14.05 15.86
CA CYS A 71 -41.46 -13.58 16.79
C CYS A 71 -41.41 -14.45 18.04
N MET A 72 -40.21 -14.62 18.60
CA MET A 72 -39.95 -15.46 19.76
C MET A 72 -40.91 -15.14 20.92
N GLU A 73 -41.11 -13.86 21.19
CA GLU A 73 -41.94 -13.37 22.29
C GLU A 73 -43.39 -13.84 22.17
N LYS A 74 -43.93 -13.94 20.95
CA LYS A 74 -45.31 -14.36 20.73
C LYS A 74 -45.50 -15.86 20.91
N SER A 75 -44.56 -16.67 20.41
CA SER A 75 -44.57 -18.11 20.64
C SER A 75 -44.35 -18.43 22.13
N MET A 76 -43.42 -17.72 22.77
CA MET A 76 -43.14 -17.87 24.21
C MET A 76 -44.31 -17.45 25.07
N HIS A 77 -45.02 -16.37 24.72
CA HIS A 77 -46.24 -15.97 25.43
C HIS A 77 -47.25 -17.11 25.48
N LYS A 78 -47.59 -17.72 24.34
CA LYS A 78 -48.52 -18.87 24.30
C LYS A 78 -48.02 -20.06 25.11
N ILE A 79 -46.74 -20.40 25.02
CA ILE A 79 -46.14 -21.49 25.82
C ILE A 79 -46.28 -21.18 27.32
N LEU A 80 -45.99 -19.95 27.75
CA LEU A 80 -46.15 -19.52 29.14
C LEU A 80 -47.60 -19.55 29.60
N GLN A 81 -48.58 -19.23 28.74
CA GLN A 81 -50.00 -19.39 29.07
C GLN A 81 -50.36 -20.86 29.32
N ARG A 82 -49.84 -21.77 28.49
CA ARG A 82 -50.07 -23.21 28.68
C ARG A 82 -49.38 -23.74 29.93
N ILE A 83 -48.16 -23.31 30.20
CA ILE A 83 -47.44 -23.62 31.45
C ILE A 83 -48.22 -23.11 32.67
N CYS A 84 -48.71 -21.88 32.63
CA CYS A 84 -49.49 -21.28 33.71
C CYS A 84 -50.77 -22.09 34.01
N LEU A 85 -51.47 -22.53 32.95
CA LEU A 85 -52.66 -23.38 33.04
C LEU A 85 -52.34 -24.75 33.65
N VAL A 86 -51.36 -25.44 33.06
CA VAL A 86 -51.00 -26.82 33.39
C VAL A 86 -50.45 -26.93 34.82
N LEU A 87 -49.63 -25.95 35.23
CA LEU A 87 -49.11 -25.88 36.61
C LEU A 87 -50.10 -25.28 37.60
N SER A 88 -51.29 -24.83 37.17
CA SER A 88 -52.19 -24.04 38.03
C SER A 88 -51.45 -22.92 38.78
N ALA A 89 -50.54 -22.21 38.09
CA ALA A 89 -49.85 -21.05 38.63
C ALA A 89 -50.70 -19.79 38.43
N ASP A 90 -50.55 -18.78 39.29
CA ASP A 90 -51.25 -17.50 39.12
C ASP A 90 -50.64 -16.69 37.97
N ARG A 91 -49.30 -16.61 37.92
CA ARG A 91 -48.56 -15.83 36.92
C ARG A 91 -47.31 -16.56 36.44
N CYS A 92 -46.96 -16.36 35.17
CA CYS A 92 -45.68 -16.73 34.59
C CYS A 92 -44.96 -15.51 34.03
N SER A 93 -43.63 -15.54 33.96
CA SER A 93 -42.82 -14.49 33.33
C SER A 93 -41.51 -15.04 32.79
N MET A 94 -40.91 -14.28 31.87
CA MET A 94 -39.67 -14.65 31.19
C MET A 94 -38.67 -13.49 31.23
N PHE A 95 -37.44 -13.83 31.61
CA PHE A 95 -36.28 -12.97 31.57
C PHE A 95 -35.28 -13.51 30.54
N VAL A 96 -34.65 -12.62 29.78
CA VAL A 96 -33.57 -12.97 28.84
C VAL A 96 -32.23 -12.53 29.43
N CYS A 97 -31.22 -13.37 29.27
CA CYS A 97 -29.85 -13.07 29.67
C CYS A 97 -29.17 -12.26 28.58
N ARG A 98 -28.53 -11.15 28.95
CA ARG A 98 -27.66 -10.35 28.08
C ARG A 98 -26.44 -9.87 28.86
N SER A 99 -25.49 -9.24 28.19
CA SER A 99 -24.27 -8.73 28.79
C SER A 99 -23.98 -7.33 28.25
N ARG A 100 -23.42 -6.48 29.11
CA ARG A 100 -23.06 -5.10 28.81
C ARG A 100 -21.78 -4.73 29.56
N ASN A 101 -20.80 -4.14 28.88
CA ASN A 101 -19.47 -3.88 29.44
C ASN A 101 -18.84 -5.14 30.09
N GLY A 102 -19.13 -6.33 29.54
CA GLY A 102 -18.71 -7.62 30.09
C GLY A 102 -19.43 -8.08 31.37
N ILE A 103 -20.43 -7.35 31.85
CA ILE A 103 -21.23 -7.72 33.03
C ILE A 103 -22.57 -8.31 32.57
N PRO A 104 -22.87 -9.57 32.92
CA PRO A 104 -24.13 -10.19 32.55
C PRO A 104 -25.30 -9.71 33.43
N GLU A 105 -26.47 -9.58 32.82
CA GLU A 105 -27.71 -9.09 33.41
C GLU A 105 -28.94 -9.79 32.81
N LEU A 106 -30.05 -9.80 33.54
CA LEU A 106 -31.32 -10.40 33.14
C LEU A 106 -32.36 -9.32 32.91
N SER A 107 -32.93 -9.23 31.70
CA SER A 107 -34.00 -8.29 31.38
C SER A 107 -35.35 -8.99 31.21
N THR A 108 -36.42 -8.40 31.74
CA THR A 108 -37.79 -8.85 31.49
C THR A 108 -38.22 -8.65 30.04
N VAL A 109 -38.75 -9.71 29.42
CA VAL A 109 -39.32 -9.64 28.06
C VAL A 109 -40.83 -9.88 28.08
N LEU A 110 -41.29 -10.85 28.88
CA LEU A 110 -42.70 -11.13 29.11
C LEU A 110 -42.97 -11.11 30.60
N PHE A 111 -43.94 -10.30 31.03
CA PHE A 111 -44.26 -10.10 32.43
C PHE A 111 -45.77 -10.29 32.68
N ASP A 112 -46.14 -10.84 33.84
CA ASP A 112 -47.53 -11.08 34.27
C ASP A 112 -48.40 -11.91 33.31
N VAL A 113 -47.84 -12.96 32.70
CA VAL A 113 -48.59 -13.85 31.80
C VAL A 113 -49.57 -14.69 32.60
N THR A 114 -50.84 -14.68 32.20
CA THR A 114 -51.93 -15.50 32.77
C THR A 114 -52.48 -16.44 31.70
N PRO A 115 -53.30 -17.45 32.05
CA PRO A 115 -53.87 -18.37 31.07
C PRO A 115 -54.73 -17.71 29.97
N THR A 116 -55.21 -16.49 30.21
CA THR A 116 -56.15 -15.77 29.31
C THR A 116 -55.66 -14.37 28.91
N SER A 117 -54.48 -13.94 29.36
CA SER A 117 -53.95 -12.61 29.04
C SER A 117 -53.61 -12.45 27.56
N THR A 118 -53.57 -11.20 27.08
CA THR A 118 -53.20 -10.90 25.69
C THR A 118 -51.70 -10.67 25.56
N PHE A 119 -51.15 -10.91 24.37
CA PHE A 119 -49.71 -10.73 24.12
C PHE A 119 -49.29 -9.27 24.31
N GLU A 120 -50.08 -8.34 23.79
CA GLU A 120 -49.79 -6.90 23.81
C GLU A 120 -49.72 -6.32 25.23
N GLN A 121 -50.47 -6.90 26.18
CA GLN A 121 -50.44 -6.49 27.59
C GLN A 121 -49.23 -7.03 28.35
N ASN A 122 -48.69 -8.19 27.95
CA ASN A 122 -47.59 -8.84 28.65
C ASN A 122 -46.22 -8.58 28.03
N LEU A 123 -46.16 -8.07 26.81
CA LEU A 123 -44.91 -7.66 26.18
C LEU A 123 -44.35 -6.42 26.87
N VAL A 124 -43.11 -6.52 27.35
CA VAL A 124 -42.45 -5.43 28.07
C VAL A 124 -41.83 -4.44 27.07
N ASN A 125 -42.06 -3.15 27.28
CA ASN A 125 -41.40 -2.10 26.53
C ASN A 125 -39.92 -2.00 26.97
N PRO A 126 -38.93 -1.98 26.06
CA PRO A 126 -37.52 -1.87 26.42
C PRO A 126 -37.18 -0.67 27.33
N ASN A 127 -37.92 0.44 27.26
CA ASN A 127 -37.69 1.62 28.12
C ASN A 127 -38.20 1.42 29.57
N ALA A 128 -38.99 0.38 29.82
CA ALA A 128 -39.61 0.08 31.11
C ALA A 128 -39.29 -1.35 31.58
N GLU A 129 -38.22 -1.93 31.05
CA GLU A 129 -37.78 -3.27 31.45
C GLU A 129 -37.22 -3.29 32.87
N ILE A 130 -37.47 -4.39 33.58
CA ILE A 130 -36.87 -4.66 34.88
C ILE A 130 -35.59 -5.45 34.63
N VAL A 131 -34.46 -4.90 35.09
CA VAL A 131 -33.14 -5.52 34.93
C VAL A 131 -32.64 -6.04 36.28
N PHE A 132 -32.26 -7.31 36.32
CA PHE A 132 -31.64 -7.95 37.49
C PHE A 132 -30.16 -8.25 37.24
N PRO A 133 -29.26 -7.83 38.14
CA PRO A 133 -27.95 -8.43 38.27
C PRO A 133 -28.08 -9.90 38.66
N LEU A 134 -27.13 -10.75 38.24
CA LEU A 134 -27.14 -12.17 38.59
C LEU A 134 -27.00 -12.46 40.10
N GLU A 135 -26.44 -11.51 40.85
CA GLU A 135 -26.21 -11.64 42.29
C GLU A 135 -27.48 -11.39 43.13
N ILE A 136 -28.52 -10.81 42.52
CA ILE A 136 -29.73 -10.37 43.22
C ILE A 136 -30.94 -11.15 42.73
N GLY A 137 -31.76 -11.63 43.67
CA GLY A 137 -33.01 -12.29 43.35
C GLY A 137 -32.83 -13.78 43.03
N ILE A 138 -33.93 -14.52 43.15
CA ILE A 138 -33.95 -15.95 42.84
C ILE A 138 -33.77 -16.18 41.34
N VAL A 139 -34.21 -15.25 40.48
CA VAL A 139 -34.01 -15.29 39.02
C VAL A 139 -32.51 -15.22 38.68
N GLY A 140 -31.77 -14.28 39.29
CA GLY A 140 -30.32 -14.17 39.16
C GLY A 140 -29.60 -15.43 39.66
N PHE A 141 -29.95 -15.90 40.85
CA PHE A 141 -29.39 -17.13 41.41
C PHE A 141 -29.65 -18.35 40.52
N THR A 142 -30.81 -18.43 39.88
CA THR A 142 -31.17 -19.52 38.96
C THR A 142 -30.28 -19.53 37.71
N ALA A 143 -30.04 -18.36 37.12
CA ALA A 143 -29.13 -18.25 35.98
C ALA A 143 -27.68 -18.57 36.37
N GLN A 144 -27.24 -18.18 37.57
CA GLN A 144 -25.90 -18.48 38.08
C GLN A 144 -25.71 -19.97 38.42
N SER A 145 -26.70 -20.58 39.09
CA SER A 145 -26.65 -21.99 39.50
C SER A 145 -26.87 -22.95 38.35
N LYS A 146 -27.49 -22.49 37.26
CA LYS A 146 -27.86 -23.27 36.06
C LYS A 146 -28.75 -24.47 36.41
N LYS A 147 -29.56 -24.33 37.47
CA LYS A 147 -30.45 -25.38 38.00
C LYS A 147 -31.80 -24.79 38.34
N MET A 148 -32.84 -25.60 38.18
CA MET A 148 -34.20 -25.28 38.62
C MET A 148 -34.27 -25.15 40.14
N HIS A 149 -35.06 -24.20 40.62
CA HIS A 149 -35.34 -23.98 42.04
C HIS A 149 -36.84 -23.93 42.29
N ASN A 150 -37.30 -24.77 43.22
CA ASN A 150 -38.65 -24.73 43.77
C ASN A 150 -38.58 -24.12 45.18
N VAL A 151 -39.24 -22.97 45.38
CA VAL A 151 -39.18 -22.20 46.63
C VAL A 151 -40.60 -22.12 47.22
N PRO A 152 -40.88 -22.93 48.26
CA PRO A 152 -42.21 -23.01 48.89
C PRO A 152 -42.63 -21.75 49.66
N ASP A 153 -41.68 -21.03 50.26
CA ASP A 153 -41.91 -19.75 50.94
C ASP A 153 -40.76 -18.80 50.61
N VAL A 154 -41.04 -17.78 49.81
CA VAL A 154 -40.04 -16.81 49.37
C VAL A 154 -39.47 -15.97 50.52
N LYS A 155 -40.22 -15.77 51.61
CA LYS A 155 -39.75 -14.98 52.77
C LYS A 155 -38.65 -15.67 53.57
N GLN A 156 -38.55 -16.98 53.44
CA GLN A 156 -37.51 -17.79 54.11
C GLN A 156 -36.25 -17.95 53.26
N ASN A 157 -36.28 -17.54 51.99
CA ASN A 157 -35.16 -17.68 51.07
C ASN A 157 -34.27 -16.43 51.08
N SER A 158 -32.98 -16.60 51.37
CA SER A 158 -32.00 -15.50 51.45
C SER A 158 -31.74 -14.79 50.13
N HIS A 159 -32.08 -15.40 48.99
CA HIS A 159 -31.91 -14.83 47.66
C HIS A 159 -33.15 -14.08 47.15
N PHE A 160 -34.26 -14.08 47.89
CA PHE A 160 -35.47 -13.37 47.46
C PHE A 160 -35.30 -11.84 47.55
N SER A 161 -35.81 -11.14 46.54
CA SER A 161 -35.87 -9.68 46.50
C SER A 161 -37.32 -9.23 46.37
N ASP A 162 -37.78 -8.40 47.30
CA ASP A 162 -39.14 -7.86 47.33
C ASP A 162 -39.30 -6.56 46.51
N PHE A 163 -38.27 -6.18 45.74
CA PHE A 163 -38.24 -4.94 44.95
C PHE A 163 -39.39 -4.87 43.93
N VAL A 164 -39.60 -5.94 43.15
CA VAL A 164 -40.66 -5.98 42.12
C VAL A 164 -42.04 -6.08 42.75
N ASP A 165 -42.19 -6.82 43.85
CA ASP A 165 -43.42 -6.90 44.65
C ASP A 165 -43.84 -5.50 45.15
N LYS A 166 -42.88 -4.70 45.66
CA LYS A 166 -43.13 -3.32 46.11
C LYS A 166 -43.54 -2.40 44.96
N GLN A 167 -42.94 -2.57 43.78
CA GLN A 167 -43.23 -1.74 42.60
C GLN A 167 -44.59 -2.06 41.97
N THR A 168 -44.98 -3.33 41.96
CA THR A 168 -46.23 -3.82 41.34
C THR A 168 -47.41 -3.88 42.31
N GLY A 169 -47.15 -3.88 43.62
CA GLY A 169 -48.16 -4.13 44.66
C GLY A 169 -48.59 -5.60 44.76
N TYR A 170 -47.92 -6.51 44.05
CA TYR A 170 -48.17 -7.95 44.09
C TYR A 170 -47.45 -8.60 45.29
N THR A 171 -47.96 -9.73 45.77
CA THR A 171 -47.31 -10.49 46.87
C THR A 171 -46.96 -11.88 46.40
N THR A 172 -45.66 -12.13 46.25
CA THR A 172 -45.11 -13.44 45.94
C THR A 172 -45.07 -14.29 47.22
N LYS A 173 -45.61 -15.52 47.15
CA LYS A 173 -45.67 -16.49 48.27
C LYS A 173 -44.75 -17.68 48.00
N ASN A 174 -44.92 -18.31 46.84
CA ASN A 174 -44.12 -19.43 46.37
C ASN A 174 -43.74 -19.22 44.90
N MET A 175 -42.63 -19.82 44.48
CA MET A 175 -42.14 -19.67 43.11
C MET A 175 -41.42 -20.92 42.62
N LEU A 176 -41.55 -21.21 41.33
CA LEU A 176 -40.82 -22.25 40.61
C LEU A 176 -40.08 -21.59 39.45
N VAL A 177 -38.75 -21.70 39.44
CA VAL A 177 -37.90 -20.96 38.51
C VAL A 177 -36.93 -21.92 37.82
N CYS A 178 -36.82 -21.84 36.50
CA CYS A 178 -35.97 -22.72 35.71
C CYS A 178 -35.21 -21.93 34.63
N PRO A 179 -33.90 -22.18 34.45
CA PRO A 179 -33.13 -21.56 33.38
C PRO A 179 -33.31 -22.35 32.07
N LEU A 180 -33.38 -21.63 30.96
CA LEU A 180 -33.25 -22.15 29.62
C LEU A 180 -31.79 -22.06 29.19
N MET A 181 -31.20 -23.19 28.85
CA MET A 181 -29.77 -23.31 28.57
C MET A 181 -29.52 -23.56 27.08
N SER A 182 -28.45 -22.97 26.54
CA SER A 182 -27.82 -23.44 25.30
C SER A 182 -26.43 -23.94 25.64
N ASP A 183 -26.22 -25.24 25.51
CA ASP A 183 -25.02 -25.93 25.98
C ASP A 183 -24.69 -25.63 27.45
N LYS A 184 -23.82 -24.65 27.69
CA LYS A 184 -23.36 -24.25 29.03
C LYS A 184 -23.90 -22.89 29.48
N ASP A 185 -24.49 -22.10 28.61
CA ASP A 185 -24.83 -20.70 28.89
C ASP A 185 -26.34 -20.51 29.06
N PRO A 186 -26.77 -19.75 30.09
CA PRO A 186 -28.19 -19.46 30.30
C PRO A 186 -28.64 -18.40 29.29
N LEU A 187 -29.61 -18.75 28.44
CA LEU A 187 -30.21 -17.83 27.47
C LEU A 187 -31.38 -17.03 28.08
N ALA A 188 -32.15 -17.69 28.93
CA ALA A 188 -33.34 -17.09 29.55
C ALA A 188 -33.65 -17.77 30.89
N VAL A 189 -34.48 -17.14 31.71
CA VAL A 189 -35.03 -17.71 32.95
C VAL A 189 -36.53 -17.56 32.92
N ILE A 190 -37.24 -18.66 33.17
CA ILE A 190 -38.69 -18.69 33.26
C ILE A 190 -39.09 -18.88 34.72
N MET A 191 -40.04 -18.06 35.18
CA MET A 191 -40.61 -18.15 36.51
C MET A 191 -42.11 -18.40 36.46
N ALA A 192 -42.59 -19.26 37.36
CA ALA A 192 -44.00 -19.44 37.69
C ALA A 192 -44.20 -19.05 39.16
N LEU A 193 -45.23 -18.24 39.43
CA LEU A 193 -45.49 -17.65 40.74
C LEU A 193 -46.85 -18.12 41.28
N ASN A 194 -46.90 -18.31 42.60
CA ASN A 194 -48.11 -18.54 43.38
C ASN A 194 -49.00 -19.68 42.83
N LYS A 195 -48.72 -20.91 43.25
CA LYS A 195 -49.59 -22.07 43.00
C LYS A 195 -51.02 -21.79 43.49
N VAL A 196 -52.00 -22.00 42.61
CA VAL A 196 -53.42 -21.82 42.87
C VAL A 196 -53.99 -23.13 43.42
N GLY A 197 -54.68 -23.06 44.55
CA GLY A 197 -55.30 -24.24 45.19
C GLY A 197 -54.37 -25.08 46.07
N ALA A 198 -53.10 -24.70 46.22
CA ALA A 198 -52.13 -25.30 47.15
C ALA A 198 -51.11 -24.26 47.66
N ASN A 199 -50.36 -24.59 48.71
CA ASN A 199 -49.40 -23.65 49.33
C ASN A 199 -47.99 -23.71 48.71
N GLN A 200 -47.68 -24.72 47.88
CA GLN A 200 -46.37 -24.92 47.24
C GLN A 200 -46.52 -25.74 45.95
N PHE A 201 -45.51 -25.68 45.07
CA PHE A 201 -45.42 -26.55 43.88
C PHE A 201 -44.95 -27.97 44.27
N SER A 202 -45.54 -29.00 43.68
CA SER A 202 -45.17 -30.41 43.95
C SER A 202 -43.99 -30.88 43.09
N LYS A 203 -43.50 -32.11 43.35
CA LYS A 203 -42.50 -32.73 42.46
C LYS A 203 -43.08 -33.07 41.08
N GLU A 204 -44.37 -33.41 40.99
CA GLU A 204 -45.01 -33.59 39.67
C GLU A 204 -45.05 -32.26 38.90
N ASP A 205 -45.27 -31.13 39.58
CA ASP A 205 -45.21 -29.80 38.96
C ASP A 205 -43.80 -29.52 38.39
N GLU A 206 -42.73 -29.93 39.07
CA GLU A 206 -41.34 -29.80 38.59
C GLU A 206 -41.09 -30.61 37.30
N GLU A 207 -41.56 -31.86 37.26
CA GLU A 207 -41.46 -32.74 36.07
C GLU A 207 -42.26 -32.17 34.90
N LEU A 208 -43.47 -31.69 35.17
CA LEU A 208 -44.39 -31.10 34.20
C LEU A 208 -43.84 -29.78 33.65
N PHE A 209 -43.32 -28.93 34.52
CA PHE A 209 -42.65 -27.69 34.14
C PHE A 209 -41.48 -27.99 33.20
N THR A 210 -40.63 -28.95 33.56
CA THR A 210 -39.50 -29.39 32.72
C THR A 210 -39.96 -29.88 31.35
N LYS A 211 -41.03 -30.70 31.29
CA LYS A 211 -41.58 -31.23 30.03
C LYS A 211 -42.01 -30.12 29.08
N TYR A 212 -42.76 -29.13 29.57
CA TYR A 212 -43.24 -28.04 28.74
C TYR A 212 -42.16 -27.00 28.43
N LEU A 213 -41.20 -26.80 29.33
CA LEU A 213 -40.04 -25.94 29.10
C LEU A 213 -39.17 -26.43 27.95
N ASN A 214 -39.13 -27.73 27.65
CA ASN A 214 -38.38 -28.23 26.48
C ASN A 214 -38.87 -27.60 25.17
N PHE A 215 -40.17 -27.33 25.01
CA PHE A 215 -40.68 -26.62 23.83
C PHE A 215 -40.22 -25.16 23.82
N ALA A 216 -40.26 -24.51 24.99
CA ALA A 216 -39.74 -23.15 25.17
C ALA A 216 -38.24 -23.06 24.85
N SER A 217 -37.43 -24.03 25.29
CA SER A 217 -36.01 -24.14 24.97
C SER A 217 -35.78 -24.17 23.46
N VAL A 218 -36.56 -24.97 22.71
CA VAL A 218 -36.43 -25.06 21.25
C VAL A 218 -36.68 -23.70 20.58
N VAL A 219 -37.73 -22.97 20.98
CA VAL A 219 -38.03 -21.62 20.46
C VAL A 219 -36.87 -20.66 20.73
N VAL A 220 -36.40 -20.61 21.97
CA VAL A 220 -35.34 -19.69 22.39
C VAL A 220 -34.02 -20.01 21.69
N ILE A 221 -33.66 -21.29 21.57
CA ILE A 221 -32.45 -21.73 20.85
C ILE A 221 -32.54 -21.40 19.36
N GLN A 222 -33.68 -21.62 18.72
CA GLN A 222 -33.87 -21.29 17.30
C GLN A 222 -33.72 -19.78 17.06
N HIS A 223 -34.36 -18.96 17.90
CA HIS A 223 -34.24 -17.50 17.83
C HIS A 223 -32.81 -17.04 18.10
N TYR A 224 -32.16 -17.56 19.14
CA TYR A 224 -30.77 -17.24 19.47
C TYR A 224 -29.83 -17.61 18.31
N THR A 225 -30.02 -18.78 17.69
CA THR A 225 -29.21 -19.20 16.53
C THR A 225 -29.38 -18.24 15.35
N ALA A 226 -30.62 -17.82 15.05
CA ALA A 226 -30.89 -16.86 13.99
C ALA A 226 -30.28 -15.48 14.30
N TYR A 227 -30.34 -15.05 15.56
CA TYR A 227 -29.73 -13.81 16.04
C TYR A 227 -28.20 -13.86 15.90
N MET A 228 -27.57 -14.92 16.37
CA MET A 228 -26.11 -15.12 16.25
C MET A 228 -25.65 -15.16 14.81
N TRP A 229 -26.42 -15.79 13.91
CA TRP A 229 -26.13 -15.74 12.47
C TRP A 229 -26.19 -14.32 11.91
N ASN A 230 -27.18 -13.51 12.33
CA ASN A 230 -27.28 -12.10 11.94
C ASN A 230 -26.09 -11.28 12.45
N VAL A 231 -25.70 -11.45 13.72
CA VAL A 231 -24.54 -10.81 14.34
C VAL A 231 -23.25 -11.14 13.57
N GLU A 232 -23.00 -12.42 13.30
CA GLU A 232 -21.80 -12.85 12.58
C GLU A 232 -21.76 -12.38 11.13
N SER A 233 -22.91 -12.40 10.46
CA SER A 233 -23.06 -11.86 9.10
C SER A 233 -22.77 -10.36 9.07
N ARG A 234 -23.36 -9.59 9.99
CA ARG A 234 -23.09 -8.15 10.14
C ARG A 234 -21.62 -7.87 10.40
N ARG A 235 -21.00 -8.57 11.37
CA ARG A 235 -19.58 -8.42 11.70
C ARG A 235 -18.69 -8.62 10.47
N SER A 236 -18.95 -9.70 9.73
CA SER A 236 -18.19 -10.05 8.51
C SER A 236 -18.36 -8.99 7.42
N GLN A 237 -19.58 -8.50 7.19
CA GLN A 237 -19.85 -7.48 6.19
C GLN A 237 -19.21 -6.13 6.56
N VAL A 238 -19.33 -5.70 7.82
CA VAL A 238 -18.72 -4.46 8.31
C VAL A 238 -17.21 -4.49 8.05
N LEU A 239 -16.53 -5.56 8.43
CA LEU A 239 -15.08 -5.67 8.23
C LEU A 239 -14.70 -5.72 6.75
N LEU A 240 -15.41 -6.50 5.94
CA LEU A 240 -15.11 -6.64 4.50
C LEU A 240 -15.28 -5.31 3.75
N TRP A 241 -16.39 -4.62 3.98
CA TRP A 241 -16.67 -3.35 3.32
C TRP A 241 -15.76 -2.23 3.81
N SER A 242 -15.51 -2.15 5.12
CA SER A 242 -14.51 -1.22 5.68
C SER A 242 -13.14 -1.46 5.06
N ALA A 243 -12.71 -2.72 4.94
CA ALA A 243 -11.44 -3.05 4.30
C ALA A 243 -11.40 -2.64 2.84
N SER A 244 -12.43 -2.97 2.07
CA SER A 244 -12.52 -2.56 0.66
C SER A 244 -12.41 -1.04 0.50
N LYS A 245 -13.01 -0.25 1.39
CA LYS A 245 -13.01 1.21 1.30
C LYS A 245 -11.74 1.86 1.82
N VAL A 246 -11.14 1.31 2.86
CA VAL A 246 -9.83 1.72 3.35
C VAL A 246 -8.74 1.48 2.31
N PHE A 247 -8.73 0.32 1.64
CA PHE A 247 -7.70 0.05 0.62
C PHE A 247 -7.89 0.84 -0.68
N GLU A 248 -9.07 1.43 -0.89
CA GLU A 248 -9.34 2.29 -2.05
C GLU A 248 -8.71 3.68 -1.89
N GLU A 249 -8.62 4.20 -0.67
CA GLU A 249 -8.09 5.52 -0.36
C GLU A 249 -6.86 5.35 0.52
N LEU A 250 -5.63 5.57 0.04
CA LEU A 250 -4.43 5.22 0.82
C LEU A 250 -3.74 6.43 1.49
N THR A 251 -4.17 7.64 1.16
CA THR A 251 -3.41 8.87 1.45
C THR A 251 -4.04 9.75 2.52
N ASP A 252 -5.34 9.61 2.80
CA ASP A 252 -6.08 10.50 3.69
C ASP A 252 -6.94 9.71 4.68
N ILE A 253 -6.62 9.86 5.97
CA ILE A 253 -7.31 9.20 7.09
C ILE A 253 -8.77 9.62 7.16
N GLU A 254 -9.07 10.89 6.92
CA GLU A 254 -10.41 11.44 7.06
C GLU A 254 -11.34 10.87 5.99
N ARG A 255 -10.83 10.83 4.75
CA ARG A 255 -11.55 10.29 3.62
C ARG A 255 -11.69 8.77 3.71
N GLN A 256 -10.67 8.07 4.21
CA GLN A 256 -10.76 6.64 4.54
C GLN A 256 -11.88 6.36 5.54
N PHE A 257 -11.87 7.05 6.69
CA PHE A 257 -12.84 6.86 7.76
C PHE A 257 -14.23 7.20 7.26
N HIS A 258 -14.38 8.31 6.52
CA HIS A 258 -15.64 8.71 5.95
C HIS A 258 -16.23 7.64 5.03
N LYS A 259 -15.45 7.16 4.05
CA LYS A 259 -15.90 6.14 3.09
C LYS A 259 -16.26 4.82 3.79
N ALA A 260 -15.43 4.38 4.74
CA ALA A 260 -15.67 3.14 5.47
C ALA A 260 -16.96 3.23 6.30
N LEU A 261 -17.07 4.24 7.16
CA LEU A 261 -18.21 4.44 8.05
C LEU A 261 -19.51 4.68 7.29
N TYR A 262 -19.48 5.48 6.22
CA TYR A 262 -20.65 5.68 5.38
C TYR A 262 -21.12 4.38 4.73
N THR A 263 -20.20 3.53 4.28
CA THR A 263 -20.54 2.26 3.61
C THR A 263 -21.14 1.26 4.59
N VAL A 264 -20.62 1.18 5.82
CA VAL A 264 -21.07 0.18 6.81
C VAL A 264 -22.28 0.62 7.65
N ARG A 265 -22.77 1.86 7.45
CA ARG A 265 -23.88 2.45 8.21
C ARG A 265 -25.14 1.58 8.28
N THR A 266 -25.43 0.83 7.22
CA THR A 266 -26.60 -0.06 7.13
C THR A 266 -26.50 -1.26 8.08
N TYR A 267 -25.28 -1.65 8.49
CA TYR A 267 -25.02 -2.79 9.37
C TYR A 267 -24.87 -2.41 10.85
N LEU A 268 -24.67 -1.13 11.17
CA LEU A 268 -24.43 -0.62 12.52
C LEU A 268 -25.71 -0.47 13.37
N GLN A 269 -26.89 -0.55 12.76
CA GLN A 269 -28.21 -0.57 13.45
C GLN A 269 -28.42 0.54 14.50
N CYS A 270 -27.83 1.72 14.31
CA CYS A 270 -27.99 2.91 15.17
C CYS A 270 -28.70 4.06 14.43
N GLU A 271 -29.28 5.00 15.18
CA GLU A 271 -29.98 6.16 14.63
C GLU A 271 -29.00 7.27 14.23
N ARG A 272 -27.99 7.53 15.06
CA ARG A 272 -26.94 8.51 14.80
C ARG A 272 -25.60 7.99 15.31
N TYR A 273 -24.52 8.42 14.68
CA TYR A 273 -23.17 8.22 15.23
C TYR A 273 -22.25 9.35 14.84
N SER A 274 -21.26 9.62 15.69
CA SER A 274 -20.26 10.66 15.51
C SER A 274 -18.86 10.09 15.65
N VAL A 275 -17.93 10.55 14.82
CA VAL A 275 -16.51 10.24 14.98
C VAL A 275 -15.72 11.51 15.18
N GLY A 276 -15.07 11.62 16.35
CA GLY A 276 -14.15 12.70 16.67
C GLY A 276 -12.71 12.26 16.44
N LEU A 277 -11.97 12.99 15.62
CA LEU A 277 -10.55 12.75 15.37
C LEU A 277 -9.71 13.62 16.31
N LEU A 278 -8.76 12.99 16.99
CA LEU A 278 -7.82 13.66 17.88
C LEU A 278 -6.63 14.18 17.09
N ASP A 279 -6.06 15.28 17.55
CA ASP A 279 -4.79 15.76 17.04
C ASP A 279 -3.69 14.71 17.31
N MET A 280 -3.03 14.27 16.24
CA MET A 280 -1.98 13.25 16.28
C MET A 280 -0.59 13.83 16.55
N THR A 281 -0.46 15.16 16.67
CA THR A 281 0.81 15.82 16.97
C THR A 281 1.24 15.56 18.42
N LYS A 282 2.44 14.98 18.60
CA LYS A 282 3.02 14.73 19.94
C LYS A 282 3.77 15.94 20.49
N GLU A 283 4.33 16.75 19.60
CA GLU A 283 5.10 17.94 19.93
C GLU A 283 4.42 19.12 19.24
N LYS A 284 4.13 20.16 20.02
CA LYS A 284 3.70 21.46 19.48
C LYS A 284 4.88 22.06 18.72
N GLU A 285 4.63 22.67 17.58
CA GLU A 285 5.71 23.36 16.87
C GLU A 285 6.30 24.46 17.77
N PHE A 286 7.58 24.78 17.59
CA PHE A 286 8.29 25.74 18.44
C PHE A 286 7.54 27.08 18.60
N TYR A 287 6.76 27.49 17.60
CA TYR A 287 5.95 28.70 17.60
C TYR A 287 4.71 28.61 18.51
N ASP A 288 4.11 27.43 18.66
CA ASP A 288 2.93 27.21 19.49
C ASP A 288 3.26 27.15 20.99
N GLU A 289 4.51 26.83 21.34
CA GLU A 289 5.00 26.85 22.72
C GLU A 289 5.38 28.26 23.20
N TRP A 290 5.62 29.20 22.28
CA TRP A 290 6.12 30.53 22.61
C TRP A 290 5.17 31.32 23.52
N PRO A 291 3.85 31.41 23.25
CA PRO A 291 2.92 32.12 24.13
C PRO A 291 2.87 31.54 25.55
N VAL A 292 3.06 30.22 25.69
CA VAL A 292 3.11 29.54 27.00
C VAL A 292 4.42 29.86 27.72
N LYS A 293 5.56 29.80 27.03
CA LYS A 293 6.88 30.09 27.58
C LYS A 293 7.09 31.57 27.92
N LEU A 294 6.44 32.49 27.20
CA LEU A 294 6.39 33.92 27.53
C LEU A 294 5.42 34.24 28.67
N GLY A 295 4.60 33.28 29.11
CA GLY A 295 3.58 33.49 30.15
C GLY A 295 2.35 34.25 29.65
N GLU A 296 2.15 34.35 28.35
CA GLU A 296 0.96 34.96 27.73
C GLU A 296 -0.26 34.04 27.79
N VAL A 297 -0.02 32.71 27.79
CA VAL A 297 -1.05 31.67 27.88
C VAL A 297 -0.66 30.67 28.96
N GLU A 298 -1.59 30.28 29.84
CA GLU A 298 -1.31 29.23 30.83
C GLU A 298 -1.06 27.87 30.16
N PRO A 299 -0.15 27.02 30.71
CA PRO A 299 0.03 25.65 30.24
C PRO A 299 -1.29 24.88 30.30
N TYR A 300 -1.54 24.03 29.29
CA TYR A 300 -2.73 23.20 29.25
C TYR A 300 -2.82 22.29 30.49
N LYS A 301 -3.92 22.40 31.23
CA LYS A 301 -4.25 21.59 32.42
C LYS A 301 -5.42 20.63 32.19
N GLY A 302 -5.87 20.50 30.94
CA GLY A 302 -6.98 19.62 30.60
C GLY A 302 -6.59 18.14 30.55
N PRO A 303 -7.56 17.26 30.24
CA PRO A 303 -7.34 15.82 30.19
C PRO A 303 -6.32 15.44 29.11
N LYS A 304 -5.56 14.38 29.39
CA LYS A 304 -4.56 13.84 28.48
C LYS A 304 -4.87 12.41 28.13
N THR A 305 -4.53 12.00 26.92
CA THR A 305 -4.59 10.59 26.53
C THR A 305 -3.59 9.77 27.34
N PRO A 306 -3.72 8.42 27.37
CA PRO A 306 -2.78 7.55 28.07
C PRO A 306 -1.32 7.72 27.62
N ASP A 307 -1.10 8.16 26.38
CA ASP A 307 0.23 8.44 25.82
C ASP A 307 0.69 9.90 26.02
N GLY A 308 -0.06 10.71 26.77
CA GLY A 308 0.33 12.03 27.25
C GLY A 308 -0.02 13.21 26.35
N ARG A 309 -0.74 12.99 25.24
CA ARG A 309 -1.21 14.05 24.33
C ARG A 309 -2.41 14.78 24.93
N GLU A 310 -2.56 16.06 24.60
CA GLU A 310 -3.73 16.84 24.98
C GLU A 310 -4.97 16.29 24.25
N VAL A 311 -6.09 16.12 24.95
CA VAL A 311 -7.34 15.71 24.31
C VAL A 311 -7.91 16.91 23.56
N ASN A 312 -7.58 17.00 22.27
CA ASN A 312 -8.06 18.04 21.37
C ASN A 312 -8.69 17.41 20.12
N PHE A 313 -10.00 17.54 19.98
CA PHE A 313 -10.72 17.11 18.79
C PHE A 313 -10.61 18.19 17.72
N TYR A 314 -9.78 17.97 16.70
CA TYR A 314 -9.61 18.95 15.62
C TYR A 314 -10.73 18.83 14.57
N LYS A 315 -11.44 17.70 14.53
CA LYS A 315 -12.50 17.43 13.55
C LYS A 315 -13.53 16.44 14.09
N ILE A 316 -14.80 16.68 13.78
CA ILE A 316 -15.91 15.74 14.02
C ILE A 316 -16.64 15.45 12.71
N ILE A 317 -17.05 14.20 12.54
CA ILE A 317 -17.92 13.77 11.45
C ILE A 317 -19.19 13.17 12.07
N ASP A 318 -20.31 13.87 11.89
CA ASP A 318 -21.63 13.42 12.34
C ASP A 318 -22.39 12.73 11.21
N TYR A 319 -22.96 11.58 11.54
CA TYR A 319 -23.82 10.79 10.65
C TYR A 319 -25.24 10.77 11.23
N LEU A 320 -26.10 11.60 10.64
CA LEU A 320 -27.51 11.73 11.02
C LEU A 320 -28.33 10.84 10.08
N LEU A 321 -28.69 9.63 10.52
CA LEU A 321 -29.33 8.63 9.64
C LEU A 321 -30.86 8.60 9.74
N GLU A 322 -31.44 9.39 10.63
CA GLU A 322 -32.89 9.45 10.82
C GLU A 322 -33.55 10.34 9.76
N GLY A 323 -34.62 9.85 9.13
CA GLY A 323 -35.37 10.61 8.13
C GLY A 323 -34.57 10.85 6.85
N LYS A 324 -33.99 12.05 6.69
CA LYS A 324 -33.12 12.39 5.56
C LYS A 324 -31.67 12.23 5.99
N GLU A 325 -30.98 11.24 5.40
CA GLU A 325 -29.57 11.01 5.69
C GLU A 325 -28.75 12.29 5.43
N GLU A 326 -28.11 12.80 6.47
CA GLU A 326 -27.26 13.99 6.43
C GLU A 326 -25.92 13.68 7.10
N ILE A 327 -24.83 14.15 6.50
CA ILE A 327 -23.48 13.98 7.03
C ILE A 327 -22.88 15.37 7.20
N LYS A 328 -22.44 15.68 8.41
CA LYS A 328 -21.85 16.98 8.75
C LYS A 328 -20.39 16.77 9.13
N VAL A 329 -19.49 17.39 8.37
CA VAL A 329 -18.07 17.44 8.68
C VAL A 329 -17.79 18.80 9.32
N ILE A 330 -17.38 18.79 10.58
CA ILE A 330 -17.20 20.00 11.39
C ILE A 330 -15.70 20.14 11.67
N PRO A 331 -15.01 21.05 10.98
CA PRO A 331 -13.65 21.42 11.35
C PRO A 331 -13.67 22.23 12.65
N THR A 332 -12.78 21.91 13.59
CA THR A 332 -12.67 22.58 14.89
C THR A 332 -14.03 22.64 15.63
N PRO A 333 -14.54 21.48 16.09
CA PRO A 333 -15.83 21.41 16.75
C PRO A 333 -15.90 22.33 17.98
N PRO A 334 -17.01 23.04 18.19
CA PRO A 334 -17.16 23.89 19.36
C PRO A 334 -17.35 23.04 20.62
N VAL A 335 -16.99 23.58 21.79
CA VAL A 335 -17.01 22.84 23.07
C VAL A 335 -18.43 22.41 23.48
N ASP A 336 -19.44 23.17 23.08
CA ASP A 336 -20.86 22.90 23.30
C ASP A 336 -21.49 21.98 22.24
N HIS A 337 -20.69 21.41 21.34
CA HIS A 337 -21.16 20.43 20.37
C HIS A 337 -21.84 19.25 21.08
N TRP A 338 -23.04 18.88 20.63
CA TRP A 338 -23.91 17.90 21.31
C TRP A 338 -23.25 16.54 21.56
N ALA A 339 -22.33 16.10 20.68
CA ALA A 339 -21.58 14.86 20.88
C ALA A 339 -20.53 14.98 22.01
N LEU A 340 -19.88 16.15 22.13
CA LEU A 340 -18.79 16.41 23.08
C LEU A 340 -19.28 16.88 24.45
N VAL A 341 -20.38 17.63 24.50
CA VAL A 341 -20.91 18.28 25.71
C VAL A 341 -21.27 17.28 26.83
N SER A 342 -21.50 16.01 26.46
CA SER A 342 -21.74 14.93 27.43
C SER A 342 -20.52 14.64 28.32
N GLY A 343 -19.31 15.01 27.88
CA GLY A 343 -18.05 14.62 28.52
C GLY A 343 -17.63 13.17 28.24
N LEU A 344 -18.49 12.35 27.61
CA LEU A 344 -18.22 10.93 27.36
C LEU A 344 -17.04 10.73 26.38
N PRO A 345 -16.97 11.39 25.20
CA PRO A 345 -15.83 11.21 24.31
C PRO A 345 -14.49 11.61 24.94
N THR A 346 -14.49 12.64 25.78
CA THR A 346 -13.31 13.09 26.53
C THR A 346 -12.87 12.03 27.54
N TYR A 347 -13.80 11.48 28.31
CA TYR A 347 -13.52 10.40 29.26
C TYR A 347 -12.96 9.14 28.57
N VAL A 348 -13.54 8.76 27.43
CA VAL A 348 -13.05 7.63 26.62
C VAL A 348 -11.66 7.92 26.05
N SER A 349 -11.36 9.17 25.69
CA SER A 349 -10.03 9.57 25.20
C SER A 349 -8.96 9.51 26.29
N GLU A 350 -9.32 9.82 27.54
CA GLU A 350 -8.41 9.78 28.69
C GLU A 350 -8.14 8.35 29.17
N ASN A 351 -9.17 7.49 29.17
CA ASN A 351 -9.07 6.17 29.79
C ASN A 351 -8.91 5.02 28.79
N GLY A 352 -9.36 5.19 27.54
CA GLY A 352 -9.32 4.15 26.51
C GLY A 352 -10.32 3.01 26.71
N PHE A 353 -11.37 3.20 27.52
CA PHE A 353 -12.38 2.16 27.80
C PHE A 353 -13.62 2.26 26.91
N ILE A 354 -14.19 1.11 26.58
CA ILE A 354 -15.51 1.00 25.96
C ILE A 354 -16.57 1.39 26.99
N CYS A 355 -17.52 2.23 26.60
CA CYS A 355 -18.61 2.68 27.46
C CYS A 355 -19.96 2.42 26.79
N ASN A 356 -20.70 1.42 27.28
CA ASN A 356 -22.07 1.13 26.88
C ASN A 356 -23.08 1.54 27.97
N MET A 357 -23.95 2.49 27.64
CA MET A 357 -24.92 3.12 28.54
C MET A 357 -26.35 2.84 28.08
N MET A 358 -27.14 2.22 28.95
CA MET A 358 -28.55 1.88 28.69
C MET A 358 -29.50 3.09 28.78
N ASN A 359 -29.28 3.98 29.76
CA ASN A 359 -30.11 5.16 30.00
C ASN A 359 -29.20 6.37 30.22
N ALA A 360 -28.72 6.95 29.12
CA ALA A 360 -27.77 8.06 29.16
C ALA A 360 -28.30 9.32 29.90
N PRO A 361 -29.57 9.75 29.73
CA PRO A 361 -30.09 10.93 30.45
C PRO A 361 -30.22 10.79 31.98
N ALA A 362 -30.22 9.56 32.50
CA ALA A 362 -30.34 9.29 33.93
C ALA A 362 -28.97 9.18 34.63
N ASP A 363 -27.87 9.22 33.87
CA ASP A 363 -26.53 9.15 34.42
C ASP A 363 -26.17 10.46 35.15
N GLU A 364 -25.56 10.33 36.33
CA GLU A 364 -25.16 11.49 37.15
C GLU A 364 -23.73 11.97 36.85
N TYR A 365 -22.92 11.15 36.20
CA TYR A 365 -21.51 11.44 35.91
C TYR A 365 -21.34 12.22 34.60
N PHE A 366 -22.13 11.89 33.58
CA PHE A 366 -22.12 12.53 32.26
C PHE A 366 -23.29 13.49 32.05
N THR A 367 -23.03 14.62 31.39
CA THR A 367 -24.01 15.70 31.19
C THR A 367 -24.80 15.55 29.89
N PHE A 368 -25.62 14.49 29.79
CA PHE A 368 -26.50 14.30 28.63
C PHE A 368 -27.71 15.23 28.64
N GLN A 369 -28.11 15.70 27.45
CA GLN A 369 -29.32 16.50 27.29
C GLN A 369 -30.58 15.66 27.53
N LYS A 370 -31.52 16.17 28.34
CA LYS A 370 -32.80 15.51 28.64
C LYS A 370 -33.90 15.81 27.60
N ASP A 371 -33.76 16.95 26.93
CA ASP A 371 -34.65 17.39 25.87
C ASP A 371 -34.09 17.02 24.48
N ALA A 372 -34.83 17.39 23.44
CA ALA A 372 -34.41 17.11 22.08
C ALA A 372 -33.10 17.84 21.76
N VAL A 373 -32.17 17.13 21.10
CA VAL A 373 -30.85 17.65 20.73
C VAL A 373 -30.96 18.67 19.60
N ASP A 374 -31.99 18.55 18.77
CA ASP A 374 -32.28 19.43 17.65
C ASP A 374 -33.79 19.58 17.39
N GLU A 375 -34.12 20.38 16.39
CA GLU A 375 -35.50 20.67 15.97
C GLU A 375 -36.27 19.43 15.49
N SER A 376 -35.60 18.30 15.24
CA SER A 376 -36.27 17.06 14.83
C SER A 376 -36.98 16.36 15.98
N GLY A 377 -36.75 16.80 17.23
CA GLY A 377 -37.31 16.16 18.42
C GLY A 377 -36.54 14.92 18.88
N TRP A 378 -35.35 14.65 18.30
CA TRP A 378 -34.57 13.46 18.61
C TRP A 378 -33.91 13.55 19.99
N LYS A 379 -34.03 12.47 20.78
CA LYS A 379 -33.50 12.38 22.14
C LYS A 379 -32.53 11.22 22.29
N ILE A 380 -31.47 11.43 23.07
CA ILE A 380 -30.51 10.37 23.40
C ILE A 380 -31.13 9.46 24.46
N ARG A 381 -31.15 8.15 24.19
CA ARG A 381 -31.66 7.10 25.10
C ARG A 381 -30.53 6.20 25.56
N ASN A 382 -29.87 5.55 24.61
CA ASN A 382 -28.72 4.67 24.85
C ASN A 382 -27.53 5.07 23.98
N VAL A 383 -26.32 4.82 24.50
CA VAL A 383 -25.07 5.29 23.90
C VAL A 383 -24.00 4.21 24.01
N LEU A 384 -23.22 4.02 22.96
CA LEU A 384 -22.06 3.15 22.91
C LEU A 384 -20.87 3.94 22.37
N SER A 385 -19.81 4.12 23.19
CA SER A 385 -18.62 4.90 22.82
C SER A 385 -17.35 4.07 22.93
N LEU A 386 -16.50 4.12 21.91
CA LEU A 386 -15.27 3.34 21.81
C LEU A 386 -14.11 4.18 21.26
N PRO A 387 -12.87 3.93 21.72
CA PRO A 387 -11.68 4.53 21.13
C PRO A 387 -11.30 3.85 19.81
N ILE A 388 -10.81 4.66 18.87
CA ILE A 388 -10.14 4.21 17.65
C ILE A 388 -8.64 4.20 17.95
N VAL A 389 -8.05 3.02 18.01
CA VAL A 389 -6.67 2.82 18.48
C VAL A 389 -5.79 2.32 17.34
N ASN A 390 -4.66 2.98 17.10
CA ASN A 390 -3.72 2.55 16.08
C ASN A 390 -2.92 1.31 16.50
N LYS A 391 -2.08 0.80 15.59
CA LYS A 391 -1.23 -0.38 15.86
C LYS A 391 -0.19 -0.16 16.98
N LYS A 392 0.08 1.09 17.36
CA LYS A 392 1.00 1.45 18.44
C LYS A 392 0.29 1.66 19.78
N GLU A 393 -1.00 1.31 19.87
CA GLU A 393 -1.83 1.52 21.06
C GLU A 393 -2.09 3.01 21.38
N GLU A 394 -1.95 3.89 20.38
CA GLU A 394 -2.25 5.32 20.52
C GLU A 394 -3.68 5.59 20.04
N ILE A 395 -4.43 6.36 20.82
CA ILE A 395 -5.82 6.75 20.47
C ILE A 395 -5.75 7.81 19.37
N VAL A 396 -6.40 7.52 18.24
CA VAL A 396 -6.49 8.39 17.05
C VAL A 396 -7.78 9.19 17.03
N GLY A 397 -8.84 8.65 17.62
CA GLY A 397 -10.15 9.27 17.65
C GLY A 397 -11.12 8.46 18.47
N ILE A 398 -12.34 8.96 18.59
CA ILE A 398 -13.43 8.31 19.32
C ILE A 398 -14.62 8.13 18.39
N ALA A 399 -15.22 6.95 18.39
CA ALA A 399 -16.49 6.69 17.73
C ALA A 399 -17.58 6.52 18.78
N THR A 400 -18.68 7.26 18.62
CA THR A 400 -19.83 7.21 19.52
C THR A 400 -21.10 6.96 18.74
N PHE A 401 -21.83 5.90 19.10
CA PHE A 401 -23.07 5.45 18.49
C PHE A 401 -24.23 5.73 19.45
N TYR A 402 -25.31 6.28 18.90
CA TYR A 402 -26.47 6.71 19.67
C TYR A 402 -27.72 6.00 19.18
N ASN A 403 -28.51 5.50 20.14
CA ASN A 403 -29.80 4.85 19.97
C ASN A 403 -29.78 3.67 18.98
N ARG A 404 -29.93 2.45 19.49
CA ARG A 404 -30.20 1.27 18.64
C ARG A 404 -31.57 1.38 17.96
N LYS A 405 -31.66 1.03 16.67
CA LYS A 405 -32.86 1.20 15.84
C LYS A 405 -34.07 0.36 16.28
N ASP A 406 -33.85 -0.77 16.94
CA ASP A 406 -34.90 -1.63 17.49
C ASP A 406 -35.42 -1.14 18.85
N GLY A 407 -34.87 -0.03 19.37
CA GLY A 407 -35.23 0.56 20.66
C GLY A 407 -34.67 -0.16 21.87
N LYS A 408 -33.96 -1.28 21.70
CA LYS A 408 -33.26 -1.98 22.79
C LYS A 408 -31.95 -1.24 23.13
N PRO A 409 -31.38 -1.45 24.32
CA PRO A 409 -30.00 -1.01 24.57
C PRO A 409 -29.01 -1.82 23.72
N PHE A 410 -27.82 -1.25 23.51
CA PHE A 410 -26.71 -1.98 22.88
C PHE A 410 -26.30 -3.16 23.78
N ASP A 411 -25.99 -4.30 23.17
CA ASP A 411 -25.50 -5.49 23.85
C ASP A 411 -24.01 -5.73 23.58
N GLU A 412 -23.44 -6.74 24.22
CA GLU A 412 -22.05 -7.15 24.02
C GLU A 412 -21.71 -7.47 22.55
N TYR A 413 -22.67 -7.92 21.74
CA TYR A 413 -22.40 -8.21 20.33
C TYR A 413 -22.26 -6.94 19.50
N ASP A 414 -23.04 -5.89 19.82
CA ASP A 414 -22.83 -4.57 19.23
C ASP A 414 -21.48 -3.97 19.66
N GLU A 415 -21.07 -4.17 20.93
CA GLU A 415 -19.73 -3.81 21.42
C GLU A 415 -18.65 -4.51 20.56
N GLN A 416 -18.73 -5.83 20.38
CA GLN A 416 -17.75 -6.59 19.58
C GLN A 416 -17.70 -6.17 18.10
N ILE A 417 -18.85 -5.89 17.47
CA ILE A 417 -18.89 -5.46 16.06
C ILE A 417 -18.24 -4.08 15.90
N THR A 418 -18.59 -3.14 16.78
CA THR A 418 -18.06 -1.77 16.73
C THR A 418 -16.60 -1.70 17.17
N GLU A 419 -16.17 -2.54 18.10
CA GLU A 419 -14.77 -2.72 18.47
C GLU A 419 -13.95 -3.22 17.27
N ALA A 420 -14.41 -4.28 16.59
CA ALA A 420 -13.72 -4.80 15.41
C ALA A 420 -13.60 -3.74 14.30
N LEU A 421 -14.64 -2.91 14.11
CA LEU A 421 -14.61 -1.79 13.17
C LEU A 421 -13.59 -0.72 13.57
N THR A 422 -13.59 -0.29 14.83
CA THR A 422 -12.70 0.77 15.32
C THR A 422 -11.24 0.33 15.36
N GLN A 423 -10.95 -0.92 15.72
CA GLN A 423 -9.61 -1.52 15.60
C GLN A 423 -9.14 -1.51 14.13
N PHE A 424 -10.00 -1.93 13.21
CA PHE A 424 -9.68 -1.93 11.79
C PHE A 424 -9.37 -0.53 11.25
N LEU A 425 -10.21 0.45 11.58
CA LEU A 425 -9.99 1.86 11.24
C LEU A 425 -8.68 2.38 11.85
N GLY A 426 -8.39 2.07 13.11
CA GLY A 426 -7.15 2.47 13.76
C GLY A 426 -5.90 1.88 13.10
N TRP A 427 -5.94 0.61 12.66
CA TRP A 427 -4.82 0.02 11.91
C TRP A 427 -4.65 0.60 10.52
N SER A 428 -5.73 1.05 9.88
CA SER A 428 -5.69 1.64 8.55
C SER A 428 -4.86 2.93 8.47
N VAL A 429 -4.78 3.66 9.58
CA VAL A 429 -3.99 4.90 9.72
C VAL A 429 -2.52 4.69 9.35
N LEU A 430 -1.98 3.49 9.59
CA LEU A 430 -0.59 3.15 9.24
C LEU A 430 -0.29 3.32 7.75
N ASN A 431 -1.28 3.06 6.88
CA ASN A 431 -1.11 3.22 5.45
C ASN A 431 -0.94 4.69 5.09
N CYS A 432 -1.84 5.56 5.58
CA CYS A 432 -1.76 7.00 5.36
C CYS A 432 -0.42 7.58 5.82
N ASP A 433 0.01 7.24 7.04
CA ASP A 433 1.30 7.69 7.59
C ASP A 433 2.49 7.27 6.72
N THR A 434 2.43 6.06 6.14
CA THR A 434 3.51 5.53 5.31
C THR A 434 3.56 6.26 3.97
N TYR A 435 2.40 6.49 3.34
CA TYR A 435 2.31 7.24 2.08
C TYR A 435 2.70 8.71 2.25
N ASP A 436 2.30 9.35 3.34
CA ASP A 436 2.72 10.73 3.63
C ASP A 436 4.25 10.82 3.76
N LYS A 437 4.87 9.89 4.50
CA LYS A 437 6.34 9.83 4.60
C LYS A 437 7.02 9.58 3.25
N LEU A 438 6.44 8.72 2.41
CA LEU A 438 6.95 8.46 1.07
C LEU A 438 6.90 9.73 0.20
N ASN A 439 5.77 10.43 0.19
CA ASN A 439 5.61 11.69 -0.56
C ASN A 439 6.60 12.76 -0.07
N ARG A 440 6.79 12.91 1.25
CA ARG A 440 7.80 13.83 1.80
C ARG A 440 9.22 13.48 1.35
N MET A 441 9.54 12.19 1.23
CA MET A 441 10.84 11.74 0.72
C MET A 441 11.01 12.01 -0.78
N GLU A 442 9.94 11.83 -1.56
CA GLU A 442 9.93 12.18 -2.98
C GLU A 442 10.13 13.68 -3.21
N HIS A 443 9.41 14.53 -2.48
CA HIS A 443 9.60 15.98 -2.54
C HIS A 443 11.01 16.42 -2.14
N ARG A 444 11.61 15.79 -1.12
CA ARG A 444 13.01 16.05 -0.76
C ARG A 444 13.98 15.68 -1.87
N LYS A 445 13.74 14.57 -2.57
CA LYS A 445 14.54 14.13 -3.71
C LYS A 445 14.43 15.15 -4.85
N ASP A 446 13.22 15.60 -5.18
CA ASP A 446 12.99 16.57 -6.26
C ASP A 446 13.67 17.91 -5.98
N ILE A 447 13.55 18.43 -4.75
CA ILE A 447 14.24 19.66 -4.31
C ILE A 447 15.77 19.50 -4.43
N ALA A 448 16.32 18.37 -3.98
CA ALA A 448 17.74 18.11 -4.08
C ALA A 448 18.23 18.03 -5.54
N GLN A 449 17.43 17.42 -6.42
CA GLN A 449 17.72 17.38 -7.86
C GLN A 449 17.70 18.79 -8.47
N GLU A 450 16.73 19.62 -8.13
CA GLU A 450 16.65 21.01 -8.60
C GLU A 450 17.87 21.83 -8.13
N MET A 451 18.28 21.68 -6.87
CA MET A 451 19.48 22.32 -6.34
C MET A 451 20.75 21.91 -7.09
N LEU A 452 20.90 20.62 -7.41
CA LEU A 452 22.03 20.11 -8.19
C LEU A 452 22.02 20.67 -9.62
N MET A 453 20.84 20.68 -10.27
CA MET A 453 20.68 21.21 -11.62
C MET A 453 20.99 22.69 -11.70
N TYR A 454 20.67 23.47 -10.67
CA TYR A 454 21.00 24.89 -10.61
C TYR A 454 22.52 25.14 -10.68
N GLN A 455 23.34 24.30 -10.04
CA GLN A 455 24.79 24.44 -10.04
C GLN A 455 25.41 24.13 -11.42
N THR A 456 24.87 23.14 -12.12
CA THR A 456 25.37 22.73 -13.45
C THR A 456 24.84 23.62 -14.57
N LYS A 457 23.68 24.28 -14.38
CA LYS A 457 23.08 25.17 -15.38
C LYS A 457 24.01 26.33 -15.75
N CYS A 458 24.02 26.66 -17.04
CA CYS A 458 24.73 27.82 -17.56
C CYS A 458 24.12 29.13 -17.04
N THR A 459 24.97 29.95 -16.43
CA THR A 459 24.62 31.25 -15.85
C THR A 459 24.46 32.32 -16.94
N LYS A 460 23.83 33.46 -16.60
CA LYS A 460 23.69 34.58 -17.55
C LYS A 460 25.05 35.13 -18.01
N GLN A 461 26.06 35.13 -17.14
CA GLN A 461 27.41 35.60 -17.48
C GLN A 461 28.12 34.66 -18.46
N GLU A 462 28.04 33.35 -18.22
CA GLU A 462 28.57 32.32 -19.11
C GLU A 462 27.88 32.33 -20.48
N LEU A 463 26.57 32.57 -20.51
CA LEU A 463 25.83 32.73 -21.76
C LEU A 463 26.35 33.92 -22.58
N GLN A 464 26.58 35.06 -21.94
CA GLN A 464 27.06 36.29 -22.60
C GLN A 464 28.50 36.15 -23.14
N SER A 465 29.30 35.19 -22.66
CA SER A 465 30.64 34.98 -23.18
C SER A 465 30.65 34.37 -24.59
N ILE A 466 29.53 33.79 -25.03
CA ILE A 466 29.34 33.25 -26.40
C ILE A 466 28.29 34.08 -27.15
N LEU A 467 27.14 34.30 -26.53
CA LEU A 467 26.02 35.03 -27.09
C LEU A 467 26.01 36.45 -26.52
N ASN A 468 27.00 37.25 -26.94
CA ASN A 468 27.33 38.60 -26.42
C ASN A 468 26.30 39.70 -26.82
N THR A 469 25.01 39.43 -26.61
CA THR A 469 23.91 40.36 -26.96
C THR A 469 24.03 41.69 -26.22
N LYS A 470 24.51 41.66 -24.96
CA LYS A 470 24.63 42.88 -24.16
C LYS A 470 25.68 43.84 -24.73
N GLU A 471 26.82 43.31 -25.16
CA GLU A 471 27.87 44.12 -25.79
C GLU A 471 27.45 44.62 -27.18
N LYS A 472 26.73 43.80 -27.95
CA LYS A 472 26.44 44.08 -29.36
C LYS A 472 25.15 44.86 -29.59
N PHE A 473 24.15 44.68 -28.75
CA PHE A 473 22.81 45.25 -28.92
C PHE A 473 22.32 46.06 -27.71
N ASP A 474 23.06 46.06 -26.58
CA ASP A 474 22.62 46.65 -25.29
C ASP A 474 21.27 46.10 -24.80
N MET A 475 21.01 44.82 -25.10
CA MET A 475 19.78 44.11 -24.78
C MET A 475 20.08 42.76 -24.16
N GLU A 476 19.22 42.33 -23.24
CA GLU A 476 19.26 40.95 -22.72
C GLU A 476 18.80 39.97 -23.82
N PRO A 477 19.23 38.69 -23.77
CA PRO A 477 18.92 37.71 -24.82
C PRO A 477 17.41 37.54 -25.07
N GLU A 478 16.61 37.64 -24.00
CA GLU A 478 15.16 37.50 -24.00
C GLU A 478 14.46 38.61 -24.84
N ASP A 479 15.09 39.78 -24.97
CA ASP A 479 14.55 40.95 -25.68
C ASP A 479 14.98 41.02 -27.16
N CYS A 480 15.93 40.17 -27.57
CA CYS A 480 16.52 40.20 -28.91
C CYS A 480 15.67 39.44 -29.95
N ASP A 481 15.64 39.92 -31.20
CA ASP A 481 15.01 39.17 -32.28
C ASP A 481 15.81 37.90 -32.63
N GLN A 482 15.11 36.79 -32.78
CA GLN A 482 15.70 35.49 -33.01
C GLN A 482 16.61 35.43 -34.25
N LYS A 483 16.27 36.15 -35.33
CA LYS A 483 17.09 36.17 -36.55
C LYS A 483 18.37 36.97 -36.35
N GLN A 484 18.32 38.02 -35.54
CA GLN A 484 19.52 38.78 -35.15
C GLN A 484 20.43 37.90 -34.28
N MET A 485 19.85 37.14 -33.34
CA MET A 485 20.61 36.21 -32.50
C MET A 485 21.27 35.09 -33.31
N TYR A 486 20.61 34.51 -34.32
CA TYR A 486 21.23 33.53 -35.19
C TYR A 486 22.42 34.09 -35.96
N LYS A 487 22.29 35.31 -36.51
CA LYS A 487 23.39 35.99 -37.20
C LYS A 487 24.57 36.25 -36.27
N LEU A 488 24.28 36.71 -35.05
CA LEU A 488 25.30 36.97 -34.04
C LEU A 488 26.03 35.68 -33.64
N LEU A 489 25.26 34.63 -33.31
CA LEU A 489 25.82 33.36 -32.88
C LEU A 489 26.69 32.74 -33.99
N ARG A 490 26.19 32.73 -35.24
CA ARG A 490 26.93 32.21 -36.39
C ARG A 490 28.22 32.99 -36.68
N ALA A 491 28.24 34.30 -36.44
CA ALA A 491 29.44 35.12 -36.59
C ALA A 491 30.46 34.92 -35.45
N THR A 492 30.02 34.44 -34.28
CA THR A 492 30.85 34.31 -33.08
C THR A 492 31.48 32.92 -32.94
N ILE A 493 30.88 31.90 -33.54
CA ILE A 493 31.39 30.52 -33.55
C ILE A 493 32.31 30.28 -34.77
N PRO A 494 33.38 29.47 -34.65
CA PRO A 494 34.33 29.24 -35.75
C PRO A 494 33.68 28.54 -36.94
N GLU A 495 34.20 28.74 -38.14
CA GLU A 495 33.79 28.00 -39.33
C GLU A 495 34.41 26.59 -39.33
N CYS A 496 33.68 25.59 -39.85
CA CYS A 496 34.11 24.18 -39.79
C CYS A 496 35.51 23.93 -40.38
N LYS A 497 35.89 24.71 -41.41
CA LYS A 497 37.18 24.59 -42.11
C LYS A 497 38.35 25.14 -41.30
N ASP A 498 38.11 26.09 -40.41
CA ASP A 498 39.19 26.75 -39.65
C ASP A 498 39.67 25.89 -38.47
N VAL A 499 38.87 24.90 -38.10
CA VAL A 499 39.06 24.01 -36.95
C VAL A 499 38.95 22.53 -37.33
N ASP A 500 38.95 22.21 -38.62
CA ASP A 500 38.95 20.84 -39.17
C ASP A 500 37.81 19.93 -38.63
N LEU A 501 36.64 20.48 -38.31
CA LEU A 501 35.52 19.72 -37.69
C LEU A 501 34.92 18.64 -38.60
N LEU A 502 35.16 18.72 -39.90
CA LEU A 502 34.68 17.73 -40.89
C LEU A 502 35.71 16.62 -41.15
N GLU A 503 36.90 16.70 -40.56
CA GLU A 503 37.97 15.72 -40.75
C GLU A 503 37.94 14.66 -39.63
N PHE A 504 38.12 13.39 -40.00
CA PHE A 504 38.21 12.31 -39.01
C PHE A 504 39.47 12.42 -38.13
N SER A 505 40.52 13.07 -38.63
CA SER A 505 41.79 13.32 -37.94
C SER A 505 41.74 14.47 -36.93
N PHE A 506 40.59 15.14 -36.76
CA PHE A 506 40.40 16.24 -35.80
C PHE A 506 41.00 15.91 -34.42
N SER A 507 41.70 16.90 -33.84
CA SER A 507 42.26 16.85 -32.49
C SER A 507 41.80 18.05 -31.69
N ASP A 508 41.29 17.81 -30.49
CA ASP A 508 40.81 18.82 -29.56
C ASP A 508 41.91 19.40 -28.66
N PHE A 509 43.08 18.77 -28.57
CA PHE A 509 44.19 19.23 -27.72
C PHE A 509 44.61 20.70 -27.93
N PRO A 510 44.68 21.26 -29.15
CA PRO A 510 45.00 22.67 -29.34
C PRO A 510 43.82 23.62 -29.04
N VAL A 511 42.62 23.09 -28.80
CA VAL A 511 41.39 23.86 -28.60
C VAL A 511 41.03 23.93 -27.12
N THR A 512 40.63 25.11 -26.63
CA THR A 512 40.17 25.27 -25.25
C THR A 512 38.78 24.63 -25.06
N GLU A 513 38.45 24.18 -23.85
CA GLU A 513 37.10 23.63 -23.60
C GLU A 513 35.98 24.63 -23.90
N HIS A 514 36.26 25.92 -23.69
CA HIS A 514 35.33 26.99 -24.01
C HIS A 514 35.08 27.09 -25.52
N ASP A 515 36.12 26.96 -26.34
CA ASP A 515 35.97 26.99 -27.80
C ASP A 515 35.35 25.69 -28.35
N LEU A 516 35.53 24.55 -27.67
CA LEU A 516 34.80 23.31 -28.00
C LEU A 516 33.27 23.48 -27.86
N ILE A 517 32.79 24.28 -26.91
CA ILE A 517 31.35 24.63 -26.82
C ILE A 517 30.89 25.32 -28.11
N LYS A 518 31.67 26.29 -28.62
CA LYS A 518 31.37 27.00 -29.87
C LYS A 518 31.41 26.07 -31.07
N CYS A 519 32.39 25.16 -31.14
CA CYS A 519 32.46 24.12 -32.17
C CYS A 519 31.24 23.19 -32.13
N GLY A 520 30.76 22.82 -30.94
CA GLY A 520 29.59 21.97 -30.78
C GLY A 520 28.33 22.65 -31.28
N ILE A 521 28.17 23.95 -30.99
CA ILE A 521 27.08 24.78 -31.54
C ILE A 521 27.19 24.82 -33.08
N ARG A 522 28.40 24.97 -33.63
CA ARG A 522 28.65 24.96 -35.08
C ARG A 522 28.16 23.66 -35.74
N CYS A 523 28.35 22.50 -35.10
CA CYS A 523 27.84 21.22 -35.63
C CYS A 523 26.32 21.26 -35.90
N PHE A 524 25.51 21.87 -35.02
CA PHE A 524 24.06 21.96 -35.22
C PHE A 524 23.67 22.94 -36.34
N PHE A 525 24.40 24.06 -36.50
CA PHE A 525 24.20 24.95 -37.64
C PHE A 525 24.55 24.28 -38.96
N GLU A 526 25.63 23.50 -39.01
CA GLU A 526 26.06 22.80 -40.22
C GLU A 526 25.13 21.63 -40.59
N LEU A 527 24.44 21.04 -39.61
CA LEU A 527 23.34 20.11 -39.84
C LEU A 527 22.06 20.79 -40.37
N ASN A 528 21.97 22.13 -40.33
CA ASN A 528 20.79 22.91 -40.72
C ASN A 528 19.54 22.57 -39.87
N VAL A 529 19.73 22.14 -38.61
CA VAL A 529 18.63 21.75 -37.71
C VAL A 529 18.14 22.93 -36.86
N VAL A 530 19.01 23.92 -36.62
CA VAL A 530 18.70 25.13 -35.84
C VAL A 530 17.60 25.93 -36.53
N GLU A 531 17.77 26.28 -37.80
CA GLU A 531 16.79 27.03 -38.57
C GLU A 531 15.54 26.19 -38.89
N LYS A 532 15.72 24.90 -39.22
CA LYS A 532 14.62 24.00 -39.62
C LYS A 532 13.63 23.74 -38.49
N PHE A 533 14.12 23.43 -37.29
CA PHE A 533 13.29 23.15 -36.11
C PHE A 533 13.09 24.38 -35.22
N LYS A 534 13.58 25.56 -35.64
CA LYS A 534 13.46 26.83 -34.93
C LYS A 534 13.99 26.74 -33.50
N VAL A 535 15.16 26.13 -33.32
CA VAL A 535 15.79 25.97 -32.00
C VAL A 535 16.25 27.35 -31.50
N PRO A 536 15.84 27.83 -30.32
CA PRO A 536 16.28 29.14 -29.85
C PRO A 536 17.81 29.21 -29.65
N ALA A 537 18.48 30.22 -30.22
CA ALA A 537 19.92 30.45 -30.11
C ALA A 537 20.40 30.53 -28.65
N GLU A 538 19.63 31.21 -27.79
CA GLU A 538 19.89 31.23 -26.35
C GLU A 538 19.86 29.82 -25.76
N VAL A 539 18.78 29.08 -26.00
CA VAL A 539 18.56 27.74 -25.43
C VAL A 539 19.63 26.77 -25.92
N LEU A 540 20.01 26.83 -27.21
CA LEU A 540 21.09 26.01 -27.76
C LEU A 540 22.45 26.31 -27.09
N THR A 541 22.76 27.60 -26.91
CA THR A 541 24.01 28.03 -26.27
C THR A 541 24.02 27.61 -24.80
N ARG A 542 22.91 27.83 -24.10
CA ARG A 542 22.73 27.47 -22.69
C ARG A 542 22.80 25.96 -22.49
N TRP A 543 22.17 25.18 -23.37
CA TRP A 543 22.20 23.73 -23.35
C TRP A 543 23.61 23.20 -23.55
N MET A 544 24.33 23.62 -24.60
CA MET A 544 25.69 23.14 -24.87
C MET A 544 26.65 23.45 -23.71
N TYR A 545 26.55 24.65 -23.14
CA TYR A 545 27.37 25.04 -21.99
C TYR A 545 26.99 24.23 -20.73
N THR A 546 25.71 23.96 -20.51
CA THR A 546 25.22 23.14 -19.39
C THR A 546 25.66 21.68 -19.55
N VAL A 547 25.63 21.12 -20.75
CA VAL A 547 26.17 19.79 -21.05
C VAL A 547 27.65 19.73 -20.67
N ARG A 548 28.47 20.71 -21.10
CA ARG A 548 29.89 20.81 -20.69
C ARG A 548 30.05 20.80 -19.17
N LYS A 549 29.25 21.58 -18.43
CA LYS A 549 29.29 21.64 -16.96
C LYS A 549 28.77 20.38 -16.27
N GLY A 550 27.97 19.56 -16.95
CA GLY A 550 27.50 18.28 -16.45
C GLY A 550 28.54 17.17 -16.53
N TYR A 551 29.56 17.30 -17.39
CA TYR A 551 30.73 16.42 -17.34
C TYR A 551 31.62 16.74 -16.15
N ARG A 552 32.21 15.70 -15.56
CA ARG A 552 33.12 15.84 -14.42
C ARG A 552 34.56 16.08 -14.87
N ASP A 553 35.32 16.73 -14.01
CA ASP A 553 36.77 16.90 -14.16
C ASP A 553 37.49 15.61 -13.76
N ILE A 554 37.41 14.59 -14.62
CA ILE A 554 38.09 13.29 -14.48
C ILE A 554 39.03 13.03 -15.67
N THR A 555 39.90 12.04 -15.52
CA THR A 555 41.07 11.85 -16.40
C THR A 555 40.71 11.63 -17.86
N TYR A 556 39.73 10.77 -18.18
CA TYR A 556 39.33 10.52 -19.58
C TYR A 556 37.85 10.77 -19.87
N HIS A 557 36.89 10.25 -19.10
CA HIS A 557 35.45 10.43 -19.35
C HIS A 557 34.94 11.84 -18.96
N ASN A 558 35.54 12.88 -19.55
CA ASN A 558 35.25 14.29 -19.31
C ASN A 558 34.66 14.95 -20.58
N TRP A 559 34.48 16.28 -20.55
CA TRP A 559 33.87 17.03 -21.66
C TRP A 559 34.59 16.83 -23.00
N ARG A 560 35.91 16.67 -23.02
CA ARG A 560 36.67 16.46 -24.26
C ARG A 560 36.31 15.14 -24.92
N HIS A 561 36.12 14.08 -24.12
CA HIS A 561 35.62 12.81 -24.64
C HIS A 561 34.21 12.97 -25.21
N GLY A 562 33.27 13.51 -24.42
CA GLY A 562 31.89 13.75 -24.88
C GLY A 562 31.81 14.61 -26.16
N PHE A 563 32.66 15.64 -26.27
CA PHE A 563 32.77 16.46 -27.47
C PHE A 563 33.28 15.67 -28.67
N ASN A 564 34.38 14.92 -28.53
CA ASN A 564 34.97 14.14 -29.62
C ASN A 564 34.01 13.07 -30.14
N VAL A 565 33.22 12.43 -29.26
CA VAL A 565 32.17 11.47 -29.66
C VAL A 565 31.08 12.18 -30.47
N GLY A 566 30.62 13.35 -30.01
CA GLY A 566 29.67 14.20 -30.75
C GLY A 566 30.20 14.67 -32.11
N GLN A 567 31.48 15.07 -32.17
CA GLN A 567 32.17 15.48 -33.41
C GLN A 567 32.31 14.31 -34.38
N THR A 568 32.69 13.11 -33.91
CA THR A 568 32.77 11.92 -34.76
C THR A 568 31.39 11.53 -35.30
N MET A 569 30.34 11.60 -34.48
CA MET A 569 28.96 11.36 -34.94
C MET A 569 28.56 12.35 -36.04
N PHE A 570 28.86 13.63 -35.84
CA PHE A 570 28.65 14.67 -36.85
C PHE A 570 29.43 14.39 -38.15
N CYS A 571 30.71 14.01 -38.04
CA CYS A 571 31.58 13.71 -39.17
C CYS A 571 31.11 12.46 -39.94
N LEU A 572 30.67 11.41 -39.25
CA LEU A 572 30.09 10.21 -39.89
C LEU A 572 28.81 10.53 -40.68
N LEU A 573 27.97 11.43 -40.17
CA LEU A 573 26.75 11.86 -40.86
C LEU A 573 27.08 12.69 -42.11
N GLN A 574 28.04 13.62 -42.02
CA GLN A 574 28.39 14.53 -43.11
C GLN A 574 29.43 13.94 -44.06
N THR A 575 30.68 13.81 -43.62
CA THR A 575 31.83 13.30 -44.40
C THR A 575 31.69 11.81 -44.70
N GLY A 576 31.21 11.02 -43.73
CA GLY A 576 30.91 9.59 -43.93
C GLY A 576 29.66 9.32 -44.77
N ARG A 577 28.91 10.37 -45.17
CA ARG A 577 27.69 10.31 -45.99
C ARG A 577 26.59 9.38 -45.47
N LEU A 578 26.57 9.09 -44.17
CA LEU A 578 25.55 8.23 -43.54
C LEU A 578 24.21 8.96 -43.31
N ARG A 579 24.18 10.30 -43.38
CA ARG A 579 22.95 11.10 -43.21
C ARG A 579 21.82 10.68 -44.18
N LYS A 580 22.14 10.13 -45.35
CA LYS A 580 21.16 9.70 -46.36
C LYS A 580 20.15 8.64 -45.88
N TYR A 581 20.46 7.89 -44.81
CA TYR A 581 19.54 6.90 -44.22
C TYR A 581 18.62 7.47 -43.13
N TYR A 582 18.87 8.70 -42.71
CA TYR A 582 18.30 9.30 -41.51
C TYR A 582 17.56 10.58 -41.86
N SER A 583 16.52 10.89 -41.09
CA SER A 583 15.87 12.19 -41.19
C SER A 583 16.72 13.27 -40.50
N ASP A 584 16.47 14.55 -40.79
CA ASP A 584 17.15 15.63 -40.06
C ASP A 584 16.83 15.61 -38.55
N LEU A 585 15.66 15.09 -38.16
CA LEU A 585 15.31 14.90 -36.76
C LEU A 585 16.16 13.78 -36.12
N ASP A 586 16.38 12.69 -36.86
CA ASP A 586 17.22 11.58 -36.39
C ASP A 586 18.66 12.06 -36.19
N ALA A 587 19.21 12.78 -37.19
CA ALA A 587 20.55 13.35 -37.13
C ALA A 587 20.70 14.36 -35.97
N PHE A 588 19.67 15.19 -35.75
CA PHE A 588 19.64 16.12 -34.63
C PHE A 588 19.72 15.38 -33.28
N ALA A 589 18.89 14.35 -33.10
CA ALA A 589 18.86 13.56 -31.88
C ALA A 589 20.15 12.76 -31.66
N MET A 590 20.71 12.14 -32.71
CA MET A 590 21.93 11.34 -32.64
C MET A 590 23.14 12.16 -32.18
N VAL A 591 23.33 13.37 -32.74
CA VAL A 591 24.44 14.24 -32.35
C VAL A 591 24.24 14.79 -30.93
N ALA A 592 23.01 15.18 -30.57
CA ALA A 592 22.72 15.62 -29.22
C ALA A 592 22.91 14.50 -28.18
N ALA A 593 22.50 13.27 -28.49
CA ALA A 593 22.72 12.10 -27.65
C ALA A 593 24.20 11.75 -27.50
N ALA A 594 24.99 11.85 -28.58
CA ALA A 594 26.43 11.65 -28.55
C ALA A 594 27.14 12.63 -27.59
N PHE A 595 26.73 13.91 -27.57
CA PHE A 595 27.27 14.88 -26.61
C PHE A 595 26.92 14.56 -25.15
N CYS A 596 25.83 13.83 -24.88
CA CYS A 596 25.37 13.54 -23.53
C CYS A 596 25.66 12.12 -23.03
N HIS A 597 26.21 11.23 -23.88
CA HIS A 597 26.22 9.79 -23.60
C HIS A 597 26.95 9.40 -22.32
N ASP A 598 27.94 10.20 -21.89
CA ASP A 598 28.77 9.98 -20.69
C ASP A 598 28.66 11.12 -19.66
N ILE A 599 27.58 11.91 -19.71
CA ILE A 599 27.39 13.03 -18.80
C ILE A 599 27.32 12.55 -17.33
N ASP A 600 28.03 13.23 -16.41
CA ASP A 600 28.15 12.80 -15.01
C ASP A 600 28.83 11.42 -14.80
N HIS A 601 29.71 10.98 -15.71
CA HIS A 601 30.54 9.78 -15.48
C HIS A 601 31.43 9.93 -14.24
N ARG A 602 31.59 8.83 -13.49
CA ARG A 602 32.22 8.84 -12.14
C ARG A 602 33.65 8.31 -12.10
N GLY A 603 34.21 7.98 -13.27
CA GLY A 603 35.54 7.35 -13.40
C GLY A 603 35.58 5.87 -12.99
N THR A 604 34.42 5.22 -12.90
CA THR A 604 34.32 3.80 -12.52
C THR A 604 33.28 3.09 -13.37
N ASN A 605 33.56 1.85 -13.77
CA ASN A 605 32.67 1.07 -14.63
C ASN A 605 31.47 0.40 -13.91
N ASN A 606 30.55 -0.15 -14.70
CA ASN A 606 29.34 -0.85 -14.23
C ASN A 606 29.63 -2.02 -13.26
N LEU A 607 30.76 -2.72 -13.45
CA LEU A 607 31.16 -3.83 -12.57
C LEU A 607 31.51 -3.31 -11.17
N TYR A 608 32.26 -2.21 -11.08
CA TYR A 608 32.58 -1.56 -9.81
C TYR A 608 31.33 -1.05 -9.10
N GLN A 609 30.41 -0.40 -9.82
CA GLN A 609 29.13 0.06 -9.26
C GLN A 609 28.34 -1.08 -8.60
N THR A 610 28.34 -2.24 -9.24
CA THR A 610 27.71 -3.46 -8.71
C THR A 610 28.44 -3.98 -7.47
N LYS A 611 29.78 -4.12 -7.54
CA LYS A 611 30.59 -4.62 -6.40
C LYS A 611 30.53 -3.70 -5.18
N SER A 612 30.46 -2.40 -5.39
CA SER A 612 30.36 -1.38 -4.33
C SER A 612 28.94 -1.17 -3.80
N ALA A 613 27.94 -1.90 -4.34
CA ALA A 613 26.53 -1.79 -3.97
C ALA A 613 25.99 -0.35 -3.98
N SER A 614 26.41 0.43 -5.00
CA SER A 614 26.04 1.84 -5.12
C SER A 614 24.52 2.03 -5.27
N PRO A 615 23.97 3.21 -4.93
CA PRO A 615 22.55 3.48 -5.14
C PRO A 615 22.09 3.28 -6.59
N LEU A 616 22.96 3.58 -7.56
CA LEU A 616 22.68 3.37 -8.99
C LEU A 616 22.56 1.88 -9.32
N ALA A 617 23.40 1.02 -8.74
CA ALA A 617 23.29 -0.43 -8.92
C ALA A 617 22.05 -1.04 -8.27
N LYS A 618 21.48 -0.39 -7.24
CA LYS A 618 20.19 -0.77 -6.64
C LYS A 618 19.00 -0.29 -7.49
N LEU A 619 19.15 0.85 -8.17
CA LEU A 619 18.13 1.43 -9.03
C LEU A 619 18.02 0.75 -10.40
N HIS A 620 19.16 0.35 -10.97
CA HIS A 620 19.26 -0.21 -12.31
C HIS A 620 19.87 -1.61 -12.29
N GLY A 621 19.25 -2.57 -13.00
CA GLY A 621 19.74 -3.95 -13.08
C GLY A 621 20.69 -4.24 -14.25
N SER A 622 20.79 -3.36 -15.25
CA SER A 622 21.69 -3.49 -16.40
C SER A 622 22.03 -2.12 -16.97
N SER A 623 23.23 -1.99 -17.57
CA SER A 623 23.74 -0.74 -18.16
C SER A 623 23.56 0.43 -17.20
N ILE A 624 24.15 0.28 -16.00
CA ILE A 624 23.84 1.11 -14.82
C ILE A 624 24.19 2.57 -15.07
N MET A 625 25.41 2.83 -15.56
CA MET A 625 25.89 4.17 -15.85
C MET A 625 25.21 4.75 -17.09
N GLU A 626 24.99 3.97 -18.14
CA GLU A 626 24.33 4.44 -19.37
C GLU A 626 22.88 4.89 -19.10
N ARG A 627 22.16 4.19 -18.22
CA ARG A 627 20.83 4.63 -17.77
C ARG A 627 20.88 5.89 -16.92
N HIS A 628 21.92 6.07 -16.12
CA HIS A 628 22.14 7.30 -15.37
C HIS A 628 22.41 8.49 -16.30
N HIS A 629 23.27 8.33 -17.30
CA HIS A 629 23.53 9.35 -18.34
C HIS A 629 22.26 9.73 -19.10
N LEU A 630 21.44 8.73 -19.42
CA LEU A 630 20.15 8.92 -20.07
C LEU A 630 19.15 9.69 -19.19
N GLU A 631 19.03 9.34 -17.91
CA GLU A 631 18.14 10.03 -16.96
C GLU A 631 18.56 11.49 -16.75
N TYR A 632 19.86 11.73 -16.64
CA TYR A 632 20.41 13.09 -16.60
C TYR A 632 20.05 13.87 -17.87
N SER A 633 20.19 13.23 -19.04
CA SER A 633 19.82 13.83 -20.33
C SER A 633 18.33 14.16 -20.42
N LYS A 634 17.45 13.29 -19.89
CA LYS A 634 16.01 13.53 -19.82
C LYS A 634 15.67 14.69 -18.88
N THR A 635 16.42 14.84 -17.78
CA THR A 635 16.29 16.00 -16.88
C THR A 635 16.60 17.30 -17.60
N LEU A 636 17.62 17.34 -18.47
CA LEU A 636 17.91 18.51 -19.32
C LEU A 636 16.79 18.82 -20.32
N MET A 637 16.09 17.80 -20.83
CA MET A 637 14.95 17.99 -21.73
C MET A 637 13.67 18.42 -21.02
N ALA A 638 13.56 18.18 -19.71
CA ALA A 638 12.39 18.56 -18.91
C ALA A 638 12.41 20.06 -18.53
N ASP A 639 13.59 20.67 -18.42
CA ASP A 639 13.75 22.11 -18.17
C ASP A 639 13.53 22.93 -19.45
N GLU A 640 12.48 23.74 -19.47
CA GLU A 640 12.08 24.56 -20.63
C GLU A 640 13.20 25.48 -21.14
N VAL A 641 14.04 26.00 -20.25
CA VAL A 641 15.13 26.92 -20.59
C VAL A 641 16.35 26.19 -21.17
N LEU A 642 16.41 24.86 -21.03
CA LEU A 642 17.48 24.01 -21.56
C LEU A 642 17.02 23.12 -22.73
N ASN A 643 15.72 22.95 -22.91
CA ASN A 643 15.16 22.05 -23.90
C ASN A 643 15.30 22.59 -25.33
N ILE A 644 16.34 22.13 -26.04
CA ILE A 644 16.57 22.43 -27.47
C ILE A 644 15.51 21.83 -28.40
N PHE A 645 14.61 20.99 -27.89
CA PHE A 645 13.52 20.35 -28.63
C PHE A 645 12.14 20.95 -28.31
N GLN A 646 12.06 22.06 -27.56
CA GLN A 646 10.80 22.66 -27.09
C GLN A 646 9.79 23.02 -28.20
N ASN A 647 10.27 23.32 -29.40
CA ASN A 647 9.44 23.71 -30.55
C ASN A 647 9.00 22.51 -31.41
N LEU A 648 9.31 21.28 -31.01
CA LEU A 648 8.88 20.06 -31.69
C LEU A 648 7.45 19.68 -31.32
N GLN A 649 6.76 19.01 -32.25
CA GLN A 649 5.47 18.40 -31.95
C GLN A 649 5.65 17.21 -31.01
N LYS A 650 4.62 16.89 -30.21
CA LYS A 650 4.65 15.77 -29.24
C LYS A 650 5.22 14.46 -29.83
N ARG A 651 4.75 14.04 -31.01
CA ARG A 651 5.24 12.82 -31.69
C ARG A 651 6.72 12.89 -32.08
N GLN A 652 7.20 14.06 -32.50
CA GLN A 652 8.61 14.27 -32.82
C GLN A 652 9.45 14.22 -31.55
N PHE A 653 8.98 14.84 -30.47
CA PHE A 653 9.65 14.82 -29.17
C PHE A 653 9.74 13.39 -28.59
N GLU A 654 8.66 12.61 -28.65
CA GLU A 654 8.67 11.18 -28.28
C GLU A 654 9.67 10.38 -29.12
N THR A 655 9.80 10.71 -30.42
CA THR A 655 10.81 10.08 -31.29
C THR A 655 12.22 10.44 -30.82
N VAL A 656 12.50 11.70 -30.50
CA VAL A 656 13.81 12.13 -29.98
C VAL A 656 14.15 11.40 -28.68
N GLN A 657 13.20 11.28 -27.75
CA GLN A 657 13.41 10.57 -26.49
C GLN A 657 13.77 9.09 -26.73
N HIS A 658 13.05 8.42 -27.62
CA HIS A 658 13.38 7.04 -28.02
C HIS A 658 14.77 6.93 -28.65
N LEU A 659 15.16 7.89 -29.50
CA LEU A 659 16.49 7.88 -30.11
C LEU A 659 17.61 8.12 -29.10
N PHE A 660 17.39 8.96 -28.07
CA PHE A 660 18.33 9.10 -26.95
C PHE A 660 18.47 7.79 -26.18
N ASP A 661 17.35 7.11 -25.89
CA ASP A 661 17.37 5.80 -25.23
C ASP A 661 18.20 4.79 -26.04
N VAL A 662 17.97 4.70 -27.35
CA VAL A 662 18.71 3.79 -28.24
C VAL A 662 20.20 4.14 -28.29
N CYS A 663 20.53 5.41 -28.53
CA CYS A 663 21.90 5.89 -28.67
C CYS A 663 22.72 5.69 -27.40
N ILE A 664 22.24 6.20 -26.26
CA ILE A 664 23.01 6.22 -25.02
C ILE A 664 23.11 4.80 -24.45
N ILE A 665 22.05 3.99 -24.45
CA ILE A 665 22.14 2.62 -23.94
C ILE A 665 23.06 1.74 -24.83
N ALA A 666 23.17 2.04 -26.12
CA ALA A 666 24.03 1.31 -27.05
C ALA A 666 25.54 1.50 -26.82
N THR A 667 25.97 2.47 -26.00
CA THR A 667 27.39 2.65 -25.66
C THR A 667 27.91 1.53 -24.77
N ASP A 668 27.02 0.81 -24.07
CA ASP A 668 27.41 -0.39 -23.30
C ASP A 668 27.94 -1.50 -24.22
N LEU A 669 29.24 -1.78 -24.10
CA LEU A 669 29.93 -2.81 -24.88
C LEU A 669 29.31 -4.22 -24.72
N ALA A 670 28.63 -4.51 -23.60
CA ALA A 670 27.94 -5.79 -23.43
C ALA A 670 26.78 -5.98 -24.44
N LEU A 671 26.16 -4.88 -24.88
CA LEU A 671 25.10 -4.87 -25.89
C LEU A 671 25.68 -4.87 -27.31
N TYR A 672 26.80 -4.17 -27.53
CA TYR A 672 27.54 -4.17 -28.80
C TYR A 672 27.80 -5.59 -29.33
N PHE A 673 28.33 -6.49 -28.50
CA PHE A 673 28.63 -7.87 -28.92
C PHE A 673 27.40 -8.66 -29.37
N LYS A 674 26.20 -8.31 -28.90
CA LYS A 674 24.94 -8.93 -29.32
C LYS A 674 24.43 -8.38 -30.65
N LYS A 675 24.74 -7.12 -30.98
CA LYS A 675 24.25 -6.42 -32.17
C LYS A 675 25.18 -6.53 -33.38
N ARG A 676 26.48 -6.75 -33.17
CA ARG A 676 27.50 -6.81 -34.23
C ARG A 676 27.18 -7.82 -35.35
N THR A 677 26.61 -8.97 -35.03
CA THR A 677 26.24 -10.01 -36.02
C THR A 677 25.03 -9.61 -36.85
N MET A 678 24.12 -8.81 -36.30
CA MET A 678 23.00 -8.24 -37.06
C MET A 678 23.51 -7.18 -38.03
N PHE A 679 24.45 -6.33 -37.59
CA PHE A 679 25.09 -5.34 -38.45
C PHE A 679 25.84 -5.98 -39.61
N GLN A 680 26.64 -7.04 -39.35
CA GLN A 680 27.33 -7.80 -40.40
C GLN A 680 26.38 -8.24 -41.52
N LYS A 681 25.21 -8.80 -41.17
CA LYS A 681 24.22 -9.26 -42.14
C LYS A 681 23.61 -8.12 -42.95
N ILE A 682 23.49 -6.93 -42.36
CA ILE A 682 23.03 -5.74 -43.07
C ILE A 682 24.09 -5.33 -44.09
N VAL A 683 25.36 -5.27 -43.68
CA VAL A 683 26.50 -4.94 -44.56
C VAL A 683 26.58 -5.93 -45.72
N ASP A 684 26.59 -7.22 -45.45
CA ASP A 684 26.69 -8.28 -46.47
C ASP A 684 25.52 -8.25 -47.47
N ALA A 685 24.33 -7.79 -47.04
CA ALA A 685 23.18 -7.61 -47.94
C ALA A 685 23.29 -6.35 -48.80
N THR A 686 23.89 -5.27 -48.26
CA THR A 686 24.03 -3.99 -48.96
C THR A 686 25.24 -3.89 -49.88
N GLU A 687 26.35 -4.58 -49.55
CA GLU A 687 27.60 -4.57 -50.33
C GLU A 687 27.43 -4.96 -51.82
N PRO A 688 26.62 -5.98 -52.19
CA PRO A 688 26.44 -6.34 -53.60
C PRO A 688 25.45 -5.43 -54.37
N MET A 689 24.77 -4.49 -53.71
CA MET A 689 23.80 -3.60 -54.36
C MET A 689 24.52 -2.54 -55.20
N ALA A 690 24.32 -2.57 -56.52
CA ALA A 690 25.03 -1.69 -57.44
C ALA A 690 24.52 -0.24 -57.41
N GLU A 691 23.24 -0.03 -57.12
CA GLU A 691 22.60 1.29 -57.09
C GLU A 691 22.48 1.82 -55.66
N GLU A 692 22.98 3.03 -55.40
CA GLU A 692 22.95 3.66 -54.08
C GLU A 692 21.52 3.79 -53.52
N GLN A 693 20.54 4.06 -54.39
CA GLN A 693 19.14 4.20 -54.00
C GLN A 693 18.54 2.87 -53.51
N GLU A 694 18.99 1.74 -54.03
CA GLU A 694 18.54 0.42 -53.58
C GLU A 694 18.99 0.15 -52.14
N ALA A 695 20.26 0.44 -51.83
CA ALA A 695 20.80 0.32 -50.47
C ALA A 695 20.09 1.27 -49.49
N ILE A 696 19.78 2.51 -49.90
CA ILE A 696 19.00 3.46 -49.09
C ILE A 696 17.61 2.89 -48.78
N ASN A 697 16.88 2.44 -49.79
CA ASN A 697 15.54 1.90 -49.61
C ASN A 697 15.55 0.63 -48.74
N TYR A 698 16.57 -0.23 -48.90
CA TYR A 698 16.74 -1.42 -48.06
C TYR A 698 16.91 -1.06 -46.58
N VAL A 699 17.72 -0.05 -46.25
CA VAL A 699 17.94 0.38 -44.86
C VAL A 699 16.69 1.09 -44.32
N VAL A 700 16.16 2.07 -45.05
CA VAL A 700 15.08 2.96 -44.59
C VAL A 700 13.74 2.23 -44.43
N SER A 701 13.48 1.21 -45.24
CA SER A 701 12.25 0.42 -45.17
C SER A 701 12.06 -0.35 -43.86
N ASN A 702 13.13 -0.58 -43.09
CA ASN A 702 13.07 -1.30 -41.83
C ASN A 702 13.68 -0.47 -40.68
N PRO A 703 12.84 0.04 -39.75
CA PRO A 703 13.30 0.81 -38.59
C PRO A 703 14.37 0.10 -37.75
N VAL A 704 14.29 -1.23 -37.60
CA VAL A 704 15.26 -2.01 -36.82
C VAL A 704 16.65 -1.96 -37.46
N ARG A 705 16.75 -1.95 -38.80
CA ARG A 705 18.03 -1.81 -39.50
C ARG A 705 18.66 -0.45 -39.19
N LYS A 706 17.87 0.62 -39.25
CA LYS A 706 18.32 1.97 -38.91
C LYS A 706 18.84 2.05 -37.48
N GLU A 707 18.13 1.46 -36.52
CA GLU A 707 18.52 1.45 -35.11
C GLU A 707 19.78 0.61 -34.87
N VAL A 708 19.93 -0.54 -35.53
CA VAL A 708 21.16 -1.35 -35.43
C VAL A 708 22.35 -0.57 -35.97
N ILE A 709 22.22 0.07 -37.13
CA ILE A 709 23.29 0.92 -37.69
C ILE A 709 23.59 2.08 -36.74
N MET A 710 22.56 2.73 -36.18
CA MET A 710 22.71 3.85 -35.23
C MET A 710 23.46 3.43 -33.97
N ALA A 711 23.10 2.28 -33.38
CA ALA A 711 23.80 1.72 -32.21
C ALA A 711 25.27 1.44 -32.53
N MET A 712 25.55 0.82 -33.68
CA MET A 712 26.93 0.55 -34.11
C MET A 712 27.71 1.83 -34.41
N MET A 713 27.06 2.85 -34.98
CA MET A 713 27.65 4.17 -35.20
C MET A 713 28.02 4.80 -33.87
N MET A 714 27.14 4.72 -32.86
CA MET A 714 27.43 5.27 -31.54
C MET A 714 28.64 4.60 -30.89
N THR A 715 28.70 3.26 -30.88
CA THR A 715 29.90 2.54 -30.38
C THR A 715 31.15 2.90 -31.19
N GLY A 716 31.03 3.07 -32.50
CA GLY A 716 32.14 3.54 -33.34
C GLY A 716 32.58 4.97 -33.03
N CYS A 717 31.66 5.85 -32.63
CA CYS A 717 31.99 7.21 -32.21
C CYS A 717 32.67 7.24 -30.84
N ASP A 718 32.14 6.48 -29.88
CA ASP A 718 32.68 6.32 -28.53
C ASP A 718 34.15 5.84 -28.59
N LEU A 719 34.41 4.82 -29.39
CA LEU A 719 35.76 4.27 -29.57
C LEU A 719 36.63 5.04 -30.58
N SER A 720 36.21 6.21 -31.06
CA SER A 720 36.89 6.91 -32.18
C SER A 720 38.27 7.46 -31.86
N ALA A 721 38.63 7.60 -30.57
CA ALA A 721 39.97 8.02 -30.17
C ALA A 721 41.07 7.09 -30.69
N ILE A 722 40.77 5.79 -30.89
CA ILE A 722 41.74 4.80 -31.37
C ILE A 722 42.09 4.96 -32.86
N THR A 723 41.29 5.72 -33.63
CA THR A 723 41.49 5.95 -35.06
C THR A 723 42.21 7.26 -35.36
N LYS A 724 42.49 8.07 -34.32
CA LYS A 724 43.16 9.37 -34.45
C LYS A 724 44.65 9.18 -34.75
N PRO A 725 45.36 10.20 -35.28
CA PRO A 725 46.81 10.13 -35.49
C PRO A 725 47.56 9.73 -34.21
N TRP A 726 48.70 9.06 -34.36
CA TRP A 726 49.49 8.48 -33.26
C TRP A 726 49.79 9.47 -32.11
N GLU A 727 50.11 10.72 -32.43
CA GLU A 727 50.38 11.78 -31.45
C GLU A 727 49.21 12.11 -30.53
N VAL A 728 47.99 11.87 -31.01
CA VAL A 728 46.74 12.02 -30.24
C VAL A 728 46.43 10.72 -29.53
N GLN A 729 46.44 9.60 -30.26
CA GLN A 729 46.05 8.30 -29.73
C GLN A 729 46.92 7.86 -28.56
N SER A 730 48.24 8.05 -28.64
CA SER A 730 49.19 7.66 -27.58
C SER A 730 48.91 8.38 -26.26
N LYS A 731 48.56 9.68 -26.32
CA LYS A 731 48.17 10.46 -25.13
C LYS A 731 46.83 9.99 -24.57
N VAL A 732 45.85 9.74 -25.43
CA VAL A 732 44.54 9.25 -25.00
C VAL A 732 44.64 7.88 -24.34
N ALA A 733 45.43 6.96 -24.88
CA ALA A 733 45.64 5.65 -24.28
C ALA A 733 46.22 5.73 -22.86
N LEU A 734 47.13 6.68 -22.60
CA LEU A 734 47.67 6.94 -21.27
C LEU A 734 46.62 7.52 -20.31
N MET A 735 45.76 8.42 -20.78
CA MET A 735 44.65 8.96 -19.96
C MET A 735 43.66 7.87 -19.56
N VAL A 736 43.26 7.01 -20.52
CA VAL A 736 42.39 5.86 -20.26
C VAL A 736 43.04 4.87 -19.28
N ALA A 737 44.33 4.56 -19.47
CA ALA A 737 45.05 3.67 -18.57
C ALA A 737 45.14 4.25 -17.15
N ALA A 738 45.40 5.55 -17.01
CA ALA A 738 45.45 6.24 -15.73
C ALA A 738 44.10 6.14 -14.98
N GLU A 739 42.98 6.35 -15.66
CA GLU A 739 41.65 6.20 -15.05
C GLU A 739 41.36 4.74 -14.63
N PHE A 740 41.76 3.75 -15.45
CA PHE A 740 41.66 2.34 -15.05
C PHE A 740 42.53 1.99 -13.84
N TRP A 741 43.71 2.62 -13.72
CA TRP A 741 44.57 2.45 -12.56
C TRP A 741 43.98 3.11 -11.30
N GLU A 742 43.40 4.30 -11.43
CA GLU A 742 42.67 4.96 -10.34
C GLU A 742 41.51 4.08 -9.84
N GLN A 743 40.73 3.48 -10.75
CA GLN A 743 39.72 2.49 -10.38
C GLN A 743 40.34 1.25 -9.72
N GLY A 744 41.45 0.72 -10.24
CA GLY A 744 42.13 -0.44 -9.66
C GLY A 744 42.65 -0.18 -8.23
N ASP A 745 43.11 1.03 -7.96
CA ASP A 745 43.51 1.49 -6.62
C ASP A 745 42.28 1.59 -5.69
N LEU A 746 41.12 2.04 -6.20
CA LEU A 746 39.85 2.00 -5.46
C LEU A 746 39.40 0.56 -5.15
N GLU A 747 39.46 -0.36 -6.12
CA GLU A 747 39.13 -1.78 -5.89
C GLU A 747 40.03 -2.40 -4.82
N ARG A 748 41.30 -2.02 -4.80
CA ARG A 748 42.28 -2.50 -3.82
C ARG A 748 42.03 -1.94 -2.42
N THR A 749 41.67 -0.66 -2.31
CA THR A 749 41.57 0.04 -1.03
C THR A 749 40.19 -0.04 -0.39
N VAL A 750 39.12 -0.06 -1.19
CA VAL A 750 37.73 -0.03 -0.71
C VAL A 750 37.12 -1.43 -0.67
N LEU A 751 37.48 -2.29 -1.61
CA LEU A 751 36.90 -3.65 -1.72
C LEU A 751 37.86 -4.76 -1.25
N ASP A 752 39.09 -4.42 -0.85
CA ASP A 752 40.16 -5.36 -0.50
C ASP A 752 40.39 -6.45 -1.56
N GLN A 753 40.23 -6.10 -2.85
CA GLN A 753 40.38 -7.01 -3.98
C GLN A 753 41.63 -6.70 -4.79
N GLN A 754 42.30 -7.75 -5.30
CA GLN A 754 43.36 -7.55 -6.28
C GLN A 754 42.75 -7.23 -7.64
N PRO A 755 43.05 -6.06 -8.24
CA PRO A 755 42.53 -5.70 -9.55
C PRO A 755 43.11 -6.60 -10.64
N ILE A 756 42.41 -6.70 -11.77
CA ILE A 756 42.93 -7.38 -12.95
C ILE A 756 44.15 -6.63 -13.51
N PRO A 757 45.05 -7.29 -14.27
CA PRO A 757 46.28 -6.67 -14.80
C PRO A 757 46.08 -5.35 -15.55
N MET A 758 44.97 -5.21 -16.27
CA MET A 758 44.61 -3.99 -17.01
C MET A 758 44.40 -2.75 -16.11
N MET A 759 44.01 -2.97 -14.85
CA MET A 759 43.76 -1.94 -13.84
C MET A 759 44.90 -1.86 -12.81
N ASP A 760 45.97 -2.64 -12.97
CA ASP A 760 47.11 -2.61 -12.05
C ASP A 760 48.23 -1.71 -12.60
N ARG A 761 48.47 -0.60 -11.92
CA ARG A 761 49.50 0.38 -12.33
C ARG A 761 50.93 -0.20 -12.33
N ASN A 762 51.16 -1.27 -11.58
CA ASN A 762 52.45 -1.97 -11.58
C ASN A 762 52.72 -2.77 -12.87
N LYS A 763 51.70 -2.94 -13.72
CA LYS A 763 51.78 -3.63 -15.01
C LYS A 763 51.67 -2.67 -16.20
N ALA A 764 51.98 -1.39 -15.99
CA ALA A 764 51.91 -0.37 -17.03
C ALA A 764 52.73 -0.71 -18.28
N ASP A 765 53.86 -1.41 -18.13
CA ASP A 765 54.71 -1.82 -19.25
C ASP A 765 54.02 -2.85 -20.18
N GLU A 766 52.98 -3.56 -19.72
CA GLU A 766 52.19 -4.49 -20.55
C GLU A 766 51.11 -3.76 -21.40
N LEU A 767 50.90 -2.45 -21.20
CA LEU A 767 49.88 -1.66 -21.89
C LEU A 767 49.91 -1.80 -23.42
N PRO A 768 51.08 -1.77 -24.12
CA PRO A 768 51.11 -1.93 -25.57
C PRO A 768 50.46 -3.22 -26.06
N LYS A 769 50.73 -4.34 -25.36
CA LYS A 769 50.16 -5.65 -25.68
C LYS A 769 48.65 -5.68 -25.45
N MET A 770 48.19 -5.07 -24.36
CA MET A 770 46.76 -4.95 -24.05
C MET A 770 46.02 -4.11 -25.09
N GLN A 771 46.61 -3.00 -25.55
CA GLN A 771 46.06 -2.16 -26.61
C GLN A 771 45.96 -2.90 -27.94
N CYS A 772 46.96 -3.70 -28.34
CA CYS A 772 46.84 -4.57 -29.52
C CYS A 772 45.64 -5.53 -29.40
N GLY A 773 45.47 -6.17 -28.24
CA GLY A 773 44.34 -7.08 -27.99
C GLY A 773 42.98 -6.37 -28.08
N PHE A 774 42.88 -5.16 -27.52
CA PHE A 774 41.67 -4.33 -27.60
C PHE A 774 41.34 -3.91 -29.04
N ILE A 775 42.34 -3.46 -29.79
CA ILE A 775 42.20 -3.12 -31.22
C ILE A 775 41.69 -4.33 -32.00
N ASP A 776 42.29 -5.50 -31.81
CA ASP A 776 41.96 -6.72 -32.56
C ASP A 776 40.56 -7.25 -32.21
N PHE A 777 40.20 -7.27 -30.94
CA PHE A 777 38.97 -7.93 -30.48
C PHE A 777 37.73 -7.03 -30.53
N VAL A 778 37.88 -5.73 -30.27
CA VAL A 778 36.75 -4.79 -30.14
C VAL A 778 36.65 -3.88 -31.36
N CYS A 779 37.73 -3.15 -31.67
CA CYS A 779 37.70 -2.04 -32.63
C CYS A 779 37.73 -2.51 -34.09
N SER A 780 38.54 -3.52 -34.40
CA SER A 780 38.78 -3.95 -35.79
C SER A 780 37.51 -4.38 -36.50
N PHE A 781 36.60 -5.05 -35.79
CA PHE A 781 35.31 -5.47 -36.36
C PHE A 781 34.49 -4.27 -36.83
N VAL A 782 34.23 -3.30 -35.93
CA VAL A 782 33.31 -2.20 -36.22
C VAL A 782 33.82 -1.32 -37.37
N TYR A 783 35.10 -0.94 -37.35
CA TYR A 783 35.65 -0.09 -38.41
C TYR A 783 35.86 -0.82 -39.74
N LYS A 784 36.20 -2.11 -39.72
CA LYS A 784 36.26 -2.92 -40.94
C LYS A 784 34.88 -2.99 -41.60
N GLU A 785 33.84 -3.30 -40.84
CA GLU A 785 32.49 -3.41 -41.39
C GLU A 785 31.93 -2.07 -41.82
N PHE A 786 32.21 -0.97 -41.12
CA PHE A 786 31.88 0.37 -41.60
C PHE A 786 32.63 0.75 -42.88
N SER A 787 33.90 0.38 -43.03
CA SER A 787 34.66 0.64 -44.26
C SER A 787 34.16 -0.16 -45.47
N ARG A 788 33.65 -1.38 -45.24
CA ARG A 788 32.95 -2.18 -46.26
C ARG A 788 31.60 -1.57 -46.61
N PHE A 789 30.88 -1.08 -45.61
CA PHE A 789 29.58 -0.46 -45.79
C PHE A 789 29.67 0.89 -46.53
N HIS A 790 30.65 1.73 -46.17
CA HIS A 790 30.91 3.05 -46.76
C HIS A 790 32.41 3.31 -46.93
N LYS A 791 32.82 3.57 -48.17
CA LYS A 791 34.23 3.80 -48.53
C LYS A 791 34.78 5.11 -47.96
N GLU A 792 33.90 6.06 -47.67
CA GLU A 792 34.25 7.34 -47.05
C GLU A 792 34.80 7.17 -45.62
N ILE A 793 34.55 6.03 -44.98
CA ILE A 793 34.99 5.72 -43.61
C ILE A 793 36.33 4.96 -43.60
N THR A 794 36.84 4.51 -44.76
CA THR A 794 38.14 3.83 -44.88
C THR A 794 39.29 4.55 -44.16
N PRO A 795 39.40 5.90 -44.16
CA PRO A 795 40.45 6.59 -43.41
C PRO A 795 40.48 6.27 -41.91
N MET A 796 39.34 6.02 -41.27
CA MET A 796 39.29 5.60 -39.86
C MET A 796 39.85 4.19 -39.66
N PHE A 797 39.56 3.28 -40.60
CA PHE A 797 40.08 1.91 -40.57
C PHE A 797 41.59 1.87 -40.84
N ASP A 798 42.08 2.69 -41.77
CA ASP A 798 43.52 2.84 -42.02
C ASP A 798 44.23 3.43 -40.79
N GLY A 799 43.65 4.46 -40.17
CA GLY A 799 44.14 5.03 -38.91
C GLY A 799 44.25 3.98 -37.79
N LEU A 800 43.24 3.13 -37.62
CA LEU A 800 43.27 2.00 -36.69
C LEU A 800 44.45 1.05 -36.98
N ASN A 801 44.63 0.63 -38.24
CA ASN A 801 45.68 -0.31 -38.62
C ASN A 801 47.10 0.27 -38.45
N ASN A 802 47.26 1.57 -38.73
CA ASN A 802 48.50 2.29 -38.48
C ASN A 802 48.83 2.32 -36.98
N ASN A 803 47.86 2.68 -36.14
CA ASN A 803 48.05 2.69 -34.68
C ASN A 803 48.31 1.28 -34.13
N ARG A 804 47.65 0.24 -34.68
CA ARG A 804 47.93 -1.15 -34.33
C ARG A 804 49.39 -1.51 -34.58
N THR A 805 49.96 -1.05 -35.68
CA THR A 805 51.37 -1.29 -36.05
C THR A 805 52.31 -0.64 -35.04
N HIS A 806 52.08 0.62 -34.69
CA HIS A 806 52.87 1.31 -33.66
C HIS A 806 52.78 0.62 -32.28
N TRP A 807 51.58 0.23 -31.84
CA TRP A 807 51.43 -0.52 -30.59
C TRP A 807 52.14 -1.87 -30.62
N LYS A 808 52.12 -2.55 -31.77
CA LYS A 808 52.79 -3.84 -31.94
C LYS A 808 54.31 -3.69 -31.87
N GLU A 809 54.87 -2.67 -32.49
CA GLU A 809 56.30 -2.34 -32.39
C GLU A 809 56.71 -2.10 -30.93
N LEU A 810 55.93 -1.31 -30.17
CA LEU A 810 56.18 -1.09 -28.75
C LEU A 810 56.06 -2.37 -27.91
N ALA A 811 55.08 -3.22 -28.21
CA ALA A 811 54.91 -4.50 -27.54
C ALA A 811 56.09 -5.45 -27.80
N ASP A 812 56.62 -5.46 -29.02
CA ASP A 812 57.76 -6.30 -29.40
C ASP A 812 59.06 -5.82 -28.76
N ILE A 813 59.26 -4.49 -28.65
CA ILE A 813 60.38 -3.90 -27.89
C ILE A 813 60.33 -4.32 -26.42
N TYR A 814 59.14 -4.25 -25.80
CA TYR A 814 58.98 -4.66 -24.41
C TYR A 814 59.22 -6.17 -24.23
N GLN A 815 58.68 -7.01 -25.12
CA GLN A 815 58.88 -8.46 -25.05
C GLN A 815 60.37 -8.81 -25.17
N ALA A 816 61.10 -8.19 -26.10
CA ALA A 816 62.55 -8.39 -26.22
C ALA A 816 63.32 -7.99 -24.95
N LYS A 817 62.89 -6.92 -24.27
CA LYS A 817 63.47 -6.51 -22.97
C LYS A 817 63.20 -7.54 -21.87
N VAL A 818 61.98 -8.08 -21.80
CA VAL A 818 61.60 -9.13 -20.83
C VAL A 818 62.40 -10.42 -21.10
N ASP A 819 62.46 -10.87 -22.35
CA ASP A 819 63.20 -12.08 -22.75
C ASP A 819 64.70 -11.97 -22.42
N ALA A 820 65.28 -10.77 -22.56
CA ALA A 820 66.66 -10.50 -22.18
C ALA A 820 66.88 -10.59 -20.66
N ILE A 821 65.96 -10.05 -19.86
CA ILE A 821 66.00 -10.12 -18.39
C ILE A 821 65.83 -11.58 -17.92
N GLU A 822 64.91 -12.34 -18.52
CA GLU A 822 64.72 -13.75 -18.20
C GLU A 822 65.94 -14.60 -18.57
N ALA A 823 66.56 -14.33 -19.73
CA ALA A 823 67.79 -14.99 -20.14
C ALA A 823 68.97 -14.66 -19.20
N GLU A 824 69.06 -13.43 -18.69
CA GLU A 824 70.06 -13.03 -17.70
C GLU A 824 69.82 -13.69 -16.34
N LYS A 825 68.56 -13.71 -15.88
CA LYS A 825 68.16 -14.39 -14.64
C LYS A 825 68.45 -15.89 -14.71
N LYS A 826 68.13 -16.54 -15.83
CA LYS A 826 68.44 -17.94 -16.07
C LYS A 826 69.95 -18.21 -16.08
N LYS A 827 70.77 -17.31 -16.66
CA LYS A 827 72.23 -17.41 -16.61
C LYS A 827 72.77 -17.25 -15.18
N LEU A 828 72.17 -16.37 -14.36
CA LEU A 828 72.53 -16.20 -12.95
C LEU A 828 72.15 -17.42 -12.12
N GLU A 829 70.95 -17.98 -12.32
CA GLU A 829 70.49 -19.22 -11.68
C GLU A 829 71.35 -20.43 -12.09
N GLU A 830 71.75 -20.53 -13.36
CA GLU A 830 72.69 -21.55 -13.84
C GLU A 830 74.11 -21.36 -13.29
N ALA A 831 74.55 -20.12 -13.05
CA ALA A 831 75.84 -19.82 -12.43
C ALA A 831 75.85 -20.10 -10.91
N GLU A 832 74.73 -19.87 -10.22
CA GLU A 832 74.53 -20.25 -8.82
C GLU A 832 74.43 -21.78 -8.68
N ALA A 833 73.72 -22.46 -9.58
CA ALA A 833 73.68 -23.93 -9.61
C ALA A 833 75.06 -24.55 -9.85
N LYS A 834 75.90 -23.93 -10.72
CA LYS A 834 77.31 -24.35 -10.92
C LYS A 834 78.23 -24.05 -9.73
N LYS A 835 77.90 -23.05 -8.89
CA LYS A 835 78.59 -22.82 -7.61
C LYS A 835 78.11 -23.78 -6.50
N GLY A 836 76.90 -24.32 -6.62
CA GLY A 836 76.32 -25.31 -5.70
C GLY A 836 76.85 -26.74 -5.90
N ASP A 837 77.42 -27.07 -7.07
CA ASP A 837 77.95 -28.41 -7.37
C ASP A 837 79.44 -28.59 -7.02
N GLY A 838 80.00 -27.65 -6.24
CA GLY A 838 81.38 -27.61 -5.79
C GLY A 838 81.57 -27.86 -4.29
N GLY A 839 80.81 -28.78 -3.68
CA GLY A 839 80.93 -29.06 -2.24
C GLY A 839 80.19 -30.31 -1.76
N GLY A 840 80.58 -31.49 -2.26
CA GLY A 840 80.09 -32.77 -1.73
C GLY A 840 80.96 -33.32 -0.60
N GLU A 841 80.79 -32.84 0.64
CA GLU A 841 80.75 -33.71 1.82
C GLU A 841 80.21 -32.99 3.08
N GLY A 842 79.10 -33.51 3.62
CA GLY A 842 78.82 -33.46 5.06
C GLY A 842 77.69 -32.55 5.53
N GLY A 843 76.59 -33.15 6.00
CA GLY A 843 75.85 -32.60 7.14
C GLY A 843 74.33 -32.47 6.98
N LYS A 844 73.61 -33.42 7.58
CA LYS A 844 72.15 -33.45 7.77
C LYS A 844 71.62 -32.28 8.62
N SER A 845 70.34 -31.96 8.35
CA SER A 845 69.24 -31.74 9.32
C SER A 845 68.83 -30.32 9.72
N LYS A 846 67.54 -30.01 9.38
CA LYS A 846 66.48 -29.23 10.08
C LYS A 846 66.87 -27.81 10.56
N THR A 847 66.09 -26.74 10.31
CA THR A 847 64.77 -26.46 10.93
C THR A 847 64.22 -25.09 10.42
N CYS A 848 62.89 -24.95 10.36
CA CYS A 848 62.05 -23.78 10.69
C CYS A 848 62.01 -22.45 9.86
N THR A 849 60.79 -22.23 9.32
CA THR A 849 59.87 -21.07 9.42
C THR A 849 60.21 -19.65 8.94
N ILE A 850 59.32 -19.18 8.05
CA ILE A 850 58.60 -17.88 7.97
C ILE A 850 59.45 -16.60 7.86
N PHE A 851 59.34 -15.93 6.71
CA PHE A 851 58.53 -14.71 6.53
C PHE A 851 57.91 -14.69 5.13
#